data_AF-A0A7X8WBX4-F1
#
_entry.id   AF-A0A7X8WBX4-F1
#
_cell.length_a   1.000
_cell.length_b   1.000
_cell.length_c   1.000
_cell.angle_alpha   90.00
_cell.angle_beta   90.00
_cell.angle_gamma   90.00
#
_symmetry.space_group_name_H-M   'P 1'
#
loop_
_entity.id
_entity.type
_entity.pdbx_description
1 polymer ?
#
loop_
_entity_poly.entity_id
_entity_poly.type
_entity_poly.pdbx_seq_one_letter_code
_entity_poly.pdbx_strand_id
1 'polypeptide(L)'
;MSYSIDLIEEIISAERIGNATASIKWLLTDSRSLCFPEETLFFALVTIRNSGASYIGNLYERGVKNFVISSQEKDLIERIRKGDLFSQANFLLVESPLTALQRLAEKHREQFNIPVVGITGSNGKTVVKEWIHHLLSPTKVVVRSPRSYNSQIGVPLSIWQMEERSEVAVFEAGISQMGEMEALHNMIKPTIGVLTNIGGAHQKNFNSLQEKCLEKLTLFKDCDVIIYNGDDELVTDCVARLILSTREIAWSRKDSEKPLYISRVVQKNDHTEITYSYLGLKNSFTIPFVDEASIENALHSLAVALYLIISPEQIAQQMAKLEPVAMRLEVKKGKNDTFIINDSYNSDLASLDIALDFLYRRSQKQGLKRTLILSDIIDSGQNTSALYQRVAQLIKSRKVDRIVGVGSMISSSEARFMLDKKFYPDTTSLLNAIEKKEISFRQEALLIKGARQFQFDLISDLLEEQVHETILEVDLKAMIDNLNHYRSMLTRSTRVIGMIKASAYGSGSYEIAKTLQEHHVDYLAVAVADEGYELRKGGITVPIMVMNPEFSSFKTLFNYNLEPEVYSFHLLESLIKAAKKEGITNFPIHVKIDTGMRRLGFDPSEMPQLVEYLQTQDAVIPRSVFSHLVGSDSAAFDDFTHKQITLFNES
;
A
#
# COMPACT_ATOMS: atom_id res chain seq x y z
N MET A 1 14.07 -6.10 -10.34
CA MET A 1 14.82 -7.01 -11.25
C MET A 1 13.86 -7.69 -12.21
N SER A 2 14.32 -8.27 -13.31
CA SER A 2 13.48 -9.04 -14.26
C SER A 2 13.98 -10.47 -14.42
N TYR A 3 13.06 -11.43 -14.50
CA TYR A 3 13.36 -12.85 -14.65
C TYR A 3 12.81 -13.37 -15.98
N SER A 4 13.55 -14.22 -16.69
CA SER A 4 12.96 -14.91 -17.84
C SER A 4 11.96 -15.96 -17.37
N ILE A 5 10.94 -16.22 -18.18
CA ILE A 5 9.96 -17.28 -17.90
C ILE A 5 10.62 -18.67 -17.80
N ASP A 6 11.67 -18.93 -18.57
CA ASP A 6 12.42 -20.19 -18.54
C ASP A 6 13.15 -20.38 -17.21
N LEU A 7 13.75 -19.29 -16.67
CA LEU A 7 14.38 -19.33 -15.35
C LEU A 7 13.36 -19.56 -14.24
N ILE A 8 12.18 -18.95 -14.35
CA ILE A 8 11.10 -19.17 -13.38
C ILE A 8 10.61 -20.62 -13.43
N GLU A 9 10.41 -21.17 -14.63
CA GLU A 9 10.03 -22.57 -14.86
C GLU A 9 11.00 -23.53 -14.14
N GLU A 10 12.31 -23.31 -14.27
CA GLU A 10 13.34 -24.09 -13.57
C GLU A 10 13.25 -23.92 -12.04
N ILE A 11 13.18 -22.66 -11.57
CA ILE A 11 13.14 -22.32 -10.13
C ILE A 11 11.97 -23.02 -9.44
N ILE A 12 10.77 -22.96 -10.02
CA ILE A 12 9.56 -23.53 -9.41
C ILE A 12 9.34 -24.99 -9.81
N SER A 13 10.21 -25.55 -10.66
CA SER A 13 10.12 -26.91 -11.19
C SER A 13 8.76 -27.21 -11.86
N ALA A 14 8.30 -26.28 -12.69
CA ALA A 14 7.03 -26.40 -13.40
C ALA A 14 7.14 -27.19 -14.71
N GLU A 15 6.06 -27.86 -15.10
CA GLU A 15 5.85 -28.25 -16.50
C GLU A 15 5.21 -27.07 -17.24
N ARG A 16 5.79 -26.63 -18.36
CA ARG A 16 5.25 -25.51 -19.13
C ARG A 16 4.44 -25.95 -20.33
N ILE A 17 3.26 -25.34 -20.49
CA ILE A 17 2.49 -25.35 -21.73
C ILE A 17 2.61 -23.97 -22.39
N GLY A 18 3.02 -23.95 -23.66
CA GLY A 18 3.35 -22.72 -24.41
C GLY A 18 4.85 -22.53 -24.57
N ASN A 19 5.26 -21.75 -25.58
CA ASN A 19 6.67 -21.56 -25.95
C ASN A 19 7.05 -20.07 -26.12
N ALA A 20 6.19 -19.15 -25.68
CA ALA A 20 6.41 -17.72 -25.84
C ALA A 20 7.47 -17.21 -24.85
N THR A 21 8.54 -16.58 -25.33
CA THR A 21 9.51 -15.95 -24.43
C THR A 21 8.86 -14.80 -23.66
N ALA A 22 9.13 -14.67 -22.36
CA ALA A 22 8.62 -13.57 -21.55
C ALA A 22 9.63 -13.14 -20.48
N SER A 23 9.62 -11.84 -20.17
CA SER A 23 10.37 -11.23 -19.08
C SER A 23 9.39 -10.82 -17.98
N ILE A 24 9.53 -11.40 -16.80
CA ILE A 24 8.66 -11.21 -15.65
C ILE A 24 9.29 -10.23 -14.69
N LYS A 25 8.57 -9.14 -14.40
CA LYS A 25 8.93 -8.17 -13.35
C LYS A 25 7.89 -8.12 -12.23
N TRP A 26 6.66 -8.54 -12.50
CA TRP A 26 5.55 -8.40 -11.55
C TRP A 26 4.94 -9.76 -11.23
N LEU A 27 4.79 -10.04 -9.94
CA LEU A 27 4.02 -11.19 -9.46
C LEU A 27 2.63 -10.70 -9.07
N LEU A 28 1.60 -11.39 -9.52
CA LEU A 28 0.21 -11.02 -9.27
C LEU A 28 -0.58 -12.19 -8.68
N THR A 29 -1.32 -11.95 -7.61
CA THR A 29 -2.22 -12.94 -6.98
C THR A 29 -3.68 -12.46 -6.92
N ASP A 30 -3.93 -11.17 -7.14
CA ASP A 30 -5.26 -10.56 -7.19
C ASP A 30 -5.47 -9.89 -8.56
N SER A 31 -6.45 -10.38 -9.32
CA SER A 31 -6.72 -9.92 -10.69
C SER A 31 -7.13 -8.43 -10.77
N ARG A 32 -7.57 -7.84 -9.66
CA ARG A 32 -7.96 -6.43 -9.57
C ARG A 32 -6.76 -5.49 -9.51
N SER A 33 -5.59 -5.99 -9.14
CA SER A 33 -4.36 -5.20 -8.94
C SER A 33 -3.40 -5.23 -10.14
N LEU A 34 -3.88 -5.62 -11.32
CA LEU A 34 -3.08 -5.74 -12.53
C LEU A 34 -2.66 -4.36 -13.08
N CYS A 35 -1.35 -4.11 -13.15
CA CYS A 35 -0.79 -2.87 -13.71
C CYS A 35 0.00 -3.07 -15.01
N PHE A 36 0.84 -4.11 -15.11
CA PHE A 36 1.75 -4.33 -16.25
C PHE A 36 1.56 -5.72 -16.86
N PRO A 37 0.55 -5.92 -17.73
CA PRO A 37 0.13 -7.26 -18.16
C PRO A 37 1.21 -8.10 -18.83
N GLU A 38 2.02 -7.48 -19.68
CA GLU A 38 3.04 -8.16 -20.47
C GLU A 38 4.22 -8.70 -19.63
N GLU A 39 4.50 -8.03 -18.50
CA GLU A 39 5.59 -8.37 -17.58
C GLU A 39 5.08 -9.08 -16.30
N THR A 40 3.79 -9.44 -16.28
CA THR A 40 3.14 -10.05 -15.12
C THR A 40 3.12 -11.57 -15.24
N LEU A 41 3.47 -12.23 -14.13
CA LEU A 41 3.18 -13.64 -13.86
C LEU A 41 2.06 -13.75 -12.83
N PHE A 42 0.91 -14.26 -13.25
CA PHE A 42 -0.24 -14.44 -12.36
C PHE A 42 -0.22 -15.82 -11.70
N PHE A 43 -0.27 -15.84 -10.36
CA PHE A 43 -0.41 -17.07 -9.58
C PHE A 43 -1.88 -17.31 -9.26
N ALA A 44 -2.45 -18.34 -9.89
CA ALA A 44 -3.83 -18.76 -9.66
C ALA A 44 -3.95 -19.52 -8.34
N LEU A 45 -3.95 -18.78 -7.22
CA LEU A 45 -4.07 -19.37 -5.88
C LEU A 45 -5.44 -20.00 -5.65
N VAL A 46 -5.46 -21.15 -4.99
CA VAL A 46 -6.69 -21.85 -4.59
C VAL A 46 -7.00 -21.51 -3.14
N THR A 47 -8.24 -21.12 -2.86
CA THR A 47 -8.75 -20.86 -1.51
C THR A 47 -9.97 -21.72 -1.24
N ILE A 48 -10.39 -21.81 0.02
CA ILE A 48 -11.58 -22.58 0.44
C ILE A 48 -12.85 -22.15 -0.31
N ARG A 49 -12.93 -20.88 -0.74
CA ARG A 49 -14.14 -20.29 -1.34
C ARG A 49 -14.04 -20.03 -2.84
N ASN A 50 -12.84 -20.08 -3.43
CA ASN A 50 -12.62 -19.66 -4.81
C ASN A 50 -11.30 -20.19 -5.39
N SER A 51 -11.22 -20.33 -6.71
CA SER A 51 -9.99 -20.65 -7.45
C SER A 51 -9.56 -19.46 -8.30
N GLY A 52 -8.29 -19.07 -8.19
CA GLY A 52 -7.66 -18.07 -9.04
C GLY A 52 -7.74 -18.40 -10.54
N ALA A 53 -7.92 -19.68 -10.89
CA ALA A 53 -8.06 -20.15 -12.26
C ALA A 53 -9.26 -19.51 -12.99
N SER A 54 -10.32 -19.16 -12.24
CA SER A 54 -11.51 -18.50 -12.78
C SER A 54 -11.22 -17.12 -13.41
N TYR A 55 -10.13 -16.46 -13.03
CA TYR A 55 -9.78 -15.12 -13.51
C TYR A 55 -8.82 -15.12 -14.72
N ILE A 56 -8.31 -16.28 -15.13
CA ILE A 56 -7.33 -16.40 -16.22
C ILE A 56 -7.88 -15.83 -17.54
N GLY A 57 -9.14 -16.13 -17.87
CA GLY A 57 -9.77 -15.62 -19.09
C GLY A 57 -9.75 -14.09 -19.17
N ASN A 58 -10.25 -13.43 -18.12
CA ASN A 58 -10.27 -11.97 -18.04
C ASN A 58 -8.85 -11.37 -18.02
N LEU A 59 -7.90 -11.98 -17.32
CA LEU A 59 -6.52 -11.51 -17.28
C LEU A 59 -5.82 -11.65 -18.62
N TYR A 60 -6.10 -12.73 -19.36
CA TYR A 60 -5.57 -12.92 -20.71
C TYR A 60 -6.10 -11.88 -21.69
N GLU A 61 -7.39 -11.57 -21.65
CA GLU A 61 -8.01 -10.50 -22.43
C GLU A 61 -7.39 -9.13 -22.10
N ARG A 62 -7.02 -8.92 -20.84
CA ARG A 62 -6.32 -7.72 -20.36
C ARG A 62 -4.81 -7.73 -20.63
N GLY A 63 -4.31 -8.71 -21.39
CA GLY A 63 -2.93 -8.75 -21.87
C GLY A 63 -1.96 -9.60 -21.06
N VAL A 64 -2.38 -10.23 -19.96
CA VAL A 64 -1.50 -11.14 -19.20
C VAL A 64 -1.26 -12.40 -20.02
N LYS A 65 0.01 -12.76 -20.21
CA LYS A 65 0.39 -13.95 -20.98
C LYS A 65 1.04 -15.04 -20.15
N ASN A 66 1.32 -14.83 -18.86
CA ASN A 66 2.04 -15.81 -18.05
C ASN A 66 1.24 -16.16 -16.80
N PHE A 67 0.99 -17.45 -16.62
CA PHE A 67 0.14 -17.96 -15.54
C PHE A 67 0.80 -19.15 -14.85
N VAL A 68 0.72 -19.20 -13.52
CA VAL A 68 1.04 -20.36 -12.70
C VAL A 68 -0.26 -20.97 -12.22
N ILE A 69 -0.51 -22.23 -12.56
CA ILE A 69 -1.76 -22.93 -12.23
C ILE A 69 -1.48 -24.28 -11.57
N SER A 70 -2.43 -24.74 -10.75
CA SER A 70 -2.32 -26.06 -10.14
C SER A 70 -2.49 -27.16 -11.19
N SER A 71 -1.66 -28.20 -11.13
CA SER A 71 -1.77 -29.42 -11.93
C SER A 71 -3.06 -30.21 -11.66
N GLN A 72 -3.80 -29.85 -10.60
CA GLN A 72 -5.11 -30.42 -10.28
C GLN A 72 -6.25 -29.83 -11.13
N GLU A 73 -6.04 -28.69 -11.80
CA GLU A 73 -7.02 -28.02 -12.67
C GLU A 73 -7.16 -28.72 -14.04
N LYS A 74 -7.46 -30.02 -14.03
CA LYS A 74 -7.42 -30.92 -15.22
C LYS A 74 -8.25 -30.41 -16.39
N ASP A 75 -9.48 -29.96 -16.13
CA ASP A 75 -10.41 -29.49 -17.16
C ASP A 75 -9.88 -28.23 -17.88
N LEU A 76 -9.27 -27.31 -17.12
CA LEU A 76 -8.63 -26.12 -17.68
C LEU A 76 -7.40 -26.51 -18.52
N ILE A 77 -6.57 -27.42 -18.01
CA ILE A 77 -5.35 -27.89 -18.69
C ILE A 77 -5.70 -28.58 -20.02
N GLU A 78 -6.73 -29.43 -20.05
CA GLU A 78 -7.17 -30.09 -21.28
C GLU A 78 -7.64 -29.07 -22.32
N ARG A 79 -8.39 -28.05 -21.90
CA ARG A 79 -8.83 -26.94 -22.76
C ARG A 79 -7.67 -26.12 -23.30
N ILE A 80 -6.65 -25.84 -22.48
CA ILE A 80 -5.43 -25.14 -22.91
C ILE A 80 -4.69 -25.98 -23.96
N ARG A 81 -4.51 -27.29 -23.74
CA ARG A 81 -3.76 -28.18 -24.64
C ARG A 81 -4.45 -28.41 -25.99
N LYS A 82 -5.78 -28.35 -26.05
CA LYS A 82 -6.54 -28.48 -27.32
C LYS A 82 -6.31 -27.29 -28.27
N GLY A 83 -5.71 -26.19 -27.80
CA GLY A 83 -5.34 -25.04 -28.63
C GLY A 83 -6.48 -24.07 -28.92
N ASP A 84 -7.68 -24.32 -28.39
CA ASP A 84 -8.87 -23.48 -28.61
C ASP A 84 -8.83 -22.16 -27.83
N LEU A 85 -7.98 -22.06 -26.80
CA LEU A 85 -7.92 -20.94 -25.86
C LEU A 85 -6.46 -20.56 -25.58
N PHE A 86 -6.18 -19.26 -25.50
CA PHE A 86 -4.93 -18.69 -25.00
C PHE A 86 -3.65 -18.99 -25.82
N SER A 87 -3.72 -18.93 -27.16
CA SER A 87 -2.65 -19.32 -28.12
C SER A 87 -1.29 -18.62 -27.98
N GLN A 88 -1.15 -17.63 -27.09
CA GLN A 88 0.08 -16.85 -26.86
C GLN A 88 0.48 -16.83 -25.38
N ALA A 89 -0.17 -17.64 -24.54
CA ALA A 89 0.13 -17.68 -23.11
C ALA A 89 1.11 -18.81 -22.77
N ASN A 90 1.88 -18.59 -21.71
CA ASN A 90 2.61 -19.61 -20.98
C ASN A 90 1.81 -20.00 -19.73
N PHE A 91 1.62 -21.31 -19.54
CA PHE A 91 1.06 -21.89 -18.33
C PHE A 91 2.10 -22.76 -17.66
N LEU A 92 2.56 -22.34 -16.48
CA LEU A 92 3.44 -23.10 -15.62
C LEU A 92 2.59 -23.97 -14.68
N LEU A 93 2.61 -25.28 -14.90
CA LEU A 93 1.88 -26.26 -14.11
C LEU A 93 2.72 -26.67 -12.90
N VAL A 94 2.15 -26.51 -11.72
CA VAL A 94 2.79 -26.87 -10.44
C VAL A 94 1.78 -27.58 -9.55
N GLU A 95 2.24 -28.34 -8.56
CA GLU A 95 1.32 -28.96 -7.60
C GLU A 95 0.55 -27.91 -6.79
N SER A 96 1.29 -26.95 -6.21
CA SER A 96 0.76 -25.87 -5.38
C SER A 96 1.28 -24.51 -5.88
N PRO A 97 0.42 -23.66 -6.45
CA PRO A 97 0.79 -22.30 -6.84
C PRO A 97 1.33 -21.45 -5.67
N LEU A 98 0.85 -21.68 -4.45
CA LEU A 98 1.37 -21.01 -3.25
C LEU A 98 2.82 -21.41 -2.98
N THR A 99 3.12 -22.70 -2.97
CA THR A 99 4.48 -23.20 -2.73
C THR A 99 5.44 -22.75 -3.83
N ALA A 100 4.97 -22.70 -5.09
CA ALA A 100 5.74 -22.15 -6.21
C ALA A 100 6.06 -20.66 -6.02
N LEU A 101 5.08 -19.85 -5.56
CA LEU A 101 5.30 -18.44 -5.25
C LEU A 101 6.34 -18.25 -4.15
N GLN A 102 6.26 -19.06 -3.10
CA GLN A 102 7.20 -19.03 -1.98
C GLN A 102 8.62 -19.39 -2.42
N ARG A 103 8.77 -20.49 -3.18
CA ARG A 103 10.06 -20.94 -3.73
C ARG A 103 10.69 -19.92 -4.68
N LEU A 104 9.86 -19.23 -5.48
CA LEU A 104 10.35 -18.15 -6.34
C LEU A 104 10.89 -16.97 -5.51
N ALA A 105 10.19 -16.60 -4.43
CA ALA A 105 10.65 -15.55 -3.52
C ALA A 105 11.93 -15.96 -2.76
N GLU A 106 12.05 -17.22 -2.32
CA GLU A 106 13.28 -17.76 -1.72
C GLU A 106 14.47 -17.58 -2.66
N LYS A 107 14.32 -17.97 -3.94
CA LYS A 107 15.39 -17.84 -4.94
C LYS A 107 15.72 -16.40 -5.28
N HIS A 108 14.72 -15.52 -5.26
CA HIS A 108 14.96 -14.09 -5.40
C HIS A 108 15.74 -13.52 -4.20
N ARG A 109 15.34 -13.86 -2.98
CA ARG A 109 16.01 -13.44 -1.73
C ARG A 109 17.48 -13.85 -1.70
N GLU A 110 17.82 -15.04 -2.20
CA GLU A 110 19.19 -15.58 -2.26
C GLU A 110 20.15 -14.73 -3.11
N GLN A 111 19.65 -13.87 -3.99
CA GLN A 111 20.48 -12.96 -4.79
C GLN A 111 21.07 -11.80 -3.97
N PHE A 112 20.59 -11.59 -2.73
CA PHE A 112 20.94 -10.44 -1.91
C PHE A 112 21.74 -10.83 -0.68
N ASN A 113 22.91 -10.22 -0.52
CA ASN A 113 23.73 -10.34 0.68
C ASN A 113 23.73 -9.03 1.49
N ILE A 114 22.54 -8.58 1.88
CA ILE A 114 22.33 -7.37 2.69
C ILE A 114 21.71 -7.74 4.05
N PRO A 115 21.80 -6.86 5.06
CA PRO A 115 21.08 -7.06 6.31
C PRO A 115 19.57 -7.18 6.10
N VAL A 116 18.97 -8.23 6.69
CA VAL A 116 17.52 -8.47 6.61
C VAL A 116 16.96 -8.60 8.02
N VAL A 117 16.08 -7.65 8.36
CA VAL A 117 15.35 -7.62 9.62
C VAL A 117 14.05 -8.39 9.47
N GLY A 118 13.95 -9.53 10.15
CA GLY A 118 12.72 -10.31 10.28
C GLY A 118 12.01 -9.97 11.58
N ILE A 119 10.75 -9.53 11.52
CA ILE A 119 9.99 -9.09 12.69
C ILE A 119 8.82 -10.04 12.91
N THR A 120 8.72 -10.62 14.10
CA THR A 120 7.52 -11.35 14.52
C THR A 120 7.09 -11.01 15.94
N GLY A 121 5.99 -11.61 16.34
CA GLY A 121 5.33 -11.41 17.63
C GLY A 121 3.81 -11.36 17.48
N SER A 122 3.13 -11.14 18.60
CA SER A 122 1.67 -11.06 18.65
C SER A 122 1.21 -9.67 18.26
N ASN A 123 1.76 -8.63 18.89
CA ASN A 123 1.46 -7.23 18.63
C ASN A 123 2.74 -6.45 18.27
N GLY A 124 2.64 -5.20 17.80
CA GLY A 124 3.80 -4.33 17.56
C GLY A 124 4.56 -4.52 16.24
N LYS A 125 4.46 -5.67 15.55
CA LYS A 125 5.18 -5.97 14.28
C LYS A 125 5.20 -4.81 13.28
N THR A 126 4.02 -4.31 12.89
CA THR A 126 3.89 -3.27 11.88
C THR A 126 4.44 -1.93 12.36
N VAL A 127 4.24 -1.58 13.64
CA VAL A 127 4.76 -0.34 14.23
C VAL A 127 6.28 -0.37 14.23
N VAL A 128 6.88 -1.47 14.73
CA VAL A 128 8.33 -1.65 14.74
C VAL A 128 8.92 -1.64 13.32
N LYS A 129 8.26 -2.28 12.35
CA LYS A 129 8.68 -2.26 10.94
C LYS A 129 8.70 -0.84 10.36
N GLU A 130 7.63 -0.07 10.56
CA GLU A 130 7.52 1.32 10.07
C GLU A 130 8.54 2.23 10.77
N TRP A 131 8.73 2.07 12.08
CA TRP A 131 9.69 2.88 12.85
C TRP A 131 11.14 2.53 12.52
N ILE A 132 11.49 1.26 12.31
CA ILE A 132 12.81 0.88 11.79
C ILE A 132 13.04 1.52 10.42
N HIS A 133 12.06 1.49 9.52
CA HIS A 133 12.21 2.18 8.24
C HIS A 133 12.41 3.69 8.42
N HIS A 134 11.64 4.35 9.28
CA HIS A 134 11.80 5.78 9.57
C HIS A 134 13.23 6.09 10.07
N LEU A 135 13.76 5.27 10.98
CA LEU A 135 15.11 5.44 11.53
C LEU A 135 16.23 5.25 10.48
N LEU A 136 16.03 4.34 9.51
CA LEU A 136 17.06 3.94 8.55
C LEU A 136 16.98 4.70 7.21
N SER A 137 15.80 5.11 6.77
CA SER A 137 15.56 5.75 5.48
C SER A 137 16.37 7.03 5.19
N PRO A 138 16.80 7.84 6.19
CA PRO A 138 17.65 9.00 5.91
C PRO A 138 19.06 8.64 5.39
N THR A 139 19.54 7.43 5.67
CA THR A 139 20.92 7.02 5.37
C THR A 139 21.03 5.77 4.53
N LYS A 140 19.95 4.99 4.37
CA LYS A 140 19.95 3.72 3.65
C LYS A 140 18.72 3.57 2.75
N VAL A 141 18.88 2.89 1.62
CA VAL A 141 17.78 2.43 0.77
C VAL A 141 17.13 1.21 1.40
N VAL A 142 15.98 1.42 2.06
CA VAL A 142 15.26 0.38 2.80
C VAL A 142 14.09 -0.16 1.98
N VAL A 143 14.08 -1.47 1.74
CA VAL A 143 12.91 -2.21 1.24
C VAL A 143 12.16 -2.82 2.41
N ARG A 144 10.82 -2.79 2.38
CA ARG A 144 9.99 -3.29 3.49
C ARG A 144 8.67 -3.88 3.00
N SER A 145 8.04 -4.72 3.82
CA SER A 145 6.68 -5.20 3.52
C SER A 145 5.73 -4.02 3.33
N PRO A 146 4.95 -3.96 2.23
CA PRO A 146 3.92 -2.94 2.08
C PRO A 146 2.80 -3.20 3.09
N ARG A 147 2.33 -2.14 3.77
CA ARG A 147 1.24 -2.22 4.76
C ARG A 147 1.47 -3.37 5.75
N SER A 148 0.56 -4.34 5.87
CA SER A 148 0.70 -5.50 6.75
C SER A 148 0.84 -6.83 5.98
N TYR A 149 1.64 -6.84 4.92
CA TYR A 149 1.90 -8.04 4.12
C TYR A 149 2.84 -9.00 4.87
N ASN A 150 2.27 -9.79 5.78
CA ASN A 150 3.01 -10.69 6.69
C ASN A 150 2.62 -12.16 6.61
N SER A 151 1.66 -12.51 5.74
CA SER A 151 1.15 -13.87 5.59
C SER A 151 1.99 -14.71 4.62
N GLN A 152 1.61 -15.98 4.48
CA GLN A 152 2.16 -16.93 3.51
C GLN A 152 2.18 -16.41 2.06
N ILE A 153 1.28 -15.49 1.71
CA ILE A 153 1.19 -14.84 0.38
C ILE A 153 1.81 -13.44 0.40
N GLY A 154 1.67 -12.69 1.50
CA GLY A 154 2.16 -11.31 1.57
C GLY A 154 3.68 -11.21 1.61
N VAL A 155 4.35 -12.12 2.32
CA VAL A 155 5.81 -12.16 2.43
C VAL A 155 6.52 -12.36 1.08
N PRO A 156 6.16 -13.35 0.24
CA PRO A 156 6.84 -13.51 -1.05
C PRO A 156 6.67 -12.30 -1.96
N LEU A 157 5.50 -11.64 -1.96
CA LEU A 157 5.29 -10.39 -2.69
C LEU A 157 6.11 -9.22 -2.14
N SER A 158 6.37 -9.20 -0.84
CA SER A 158 7.22 -8.18 -0.20
C SER A 158 8.69 -8.37 -0.57
N ILE A 159 9.17 -9.62 -0.56
CA ILE A 159 10.53 -10.00 -0.93
C ILE A 159 10.79 -9.69 -2.40
N TRP A 160 9.81 -9.91 -3.28
CA TRP A 160 9.93 -9.60 -4.71
C TRP A 160 10.21 -8.11 -5.03
N GLN A 161 9.96 -7.20 -4.07
CA GLN A 161 10.27 -5.78 -4.23
C GLN A 161 11.76 -5.46 -3.99
N MET A 162 12.58 -6.45 -3.64
CA MET A 162 14.02 -6.24 -3.49
C MET A 162 14.66 -5.94 -4.85
N GLU A 163 15.57 -4.96 -4.85
CA GLU A 163 16.30 -4.51 -6.03
C GLU A 163 17.78 -4.40 -5.69
N GLU A 164 18.65 -4.37 -6.71
CA GLU A 164 20.12 -4.32 -6.53
C GLU A 164 20.60 -3.16 -5.65
N ARG A 165 19.84 -2.05 -5.65
CA ARG A 165 20.12 -0.86 -4.83
C ARG A 165 19.67 -0.98 -3.37
N SER A 166 18.94 -2.03 -2.99
CA SER A 166 18.47 -2.21 -1.63
C SER A 166 19.66 -2.42 -0.69
N GLU A 167 19.72 -1.67 0.41
CA GLU A 167 20.82 -1.74 1.38
C GLU A 167 20.40 -2.44 2.67
N VAL A 168 19.11 -2.39 3.04
CA VAL A 168 18.53 -3.12 4.16
C VAL A 168 17.10 -3.55 3.80
N ALA A 169 16.72 -4.76 4.19
CA ALA A 169 15.34 -5.23 4.06
C ALA A 169 14.66 -5.39 5.44
N VAL A 170 13.39 -5.01 5.55
CA VAL A 170 12.60 -5.09 6.80
C VAL A 170 11.26 -5.77 6.54
N PHE A 171 11.14 -7.04 6.92
CA PHE A 171 9.96 -7.85 6.66
C PHE A 171 9.27 -8.28 7.96
N GLU A 172 7.94 -8.16 7.99
CA GLU A 172 7.14 -8.70 9.08
C GLU A 172 6.59 -10.09 8.72
N ALA A 173 6.61 -11.00 9.69
CA ALA A 173 6.13 -12.36 9.58
C ALA A 173 5.02 -12.64 10.60
N GLY A 174 3.86 -13.05 10.09
CA GLY A 174 2.66 -13.37 10.85
C GLY A 174 2.27 -14.82 10.64
N ILE A 175 1.97 -15.50 11.74
CA ILE A 175 1.42 -16.85 11.73
C ILE A 175 0.07 -16.87 12.46
N SER A 176 -0.82 -17.68 11.93
CA SER A 176 -2.14 -17.97 12.49
C SER A 176 -2.22 -19.41 13.00
N GLN A 177 -1.44 -20.33 12.45
CA GLN A 177 -1.43 -21.76 12.79
C GLN A 177 0.01 -22.27 13.01
N MET A 178 0.11 -23.46 13.60
CA MET A 178 1.39 -24.16 13.76
C MET A 178 1.92 -24.66 12.41
N GLY A 179 3.24 -24.60 12.22
CA GLY A 179 3.93 -25.05 10.99
C GLY A 179 4.02 -24.00 9.89
N GLU A 180 3.41 -22.82 10.09
CA GLU A 180 3.45 -21.73 9.11
C GLU A 180 4.78 -20.97 9.13
N MET A 181 5.51 -20.96 10.26
CA MET A 181 6.71 -20.13 10.39
C MET A 181 7.89 -20.66 9.58
N GLU A 182 7.97 -21.96 9.36
CA GLU A 182 9.06 -22.60 8.61
C GLU A 182 9.14 -22.08 7.16
N ALA A 183 8.00 -21.97 6.47
CA ALA A 183 7.94 -21.39 5.13
C ALA A 183 8.37 -19.91 5.14
N LEU A 184 7.97 -19.13 6.15
CA LEU A 184 8.35 -17.73 6.28
C LEU A 184 9.85 -17.57 6.58
N HIS A 185 10.41 -18.46 7.39
CA HIS A 185 11.85 -18.51 7.67
C HIS A 185 12.66 -18.77 6.39
N ASN A 186 12.30 -19.80 5.63
CA ASN A 186 12.98 -20.17 4.40
C ASN A 186 12.95 -19.04 3.36
N MET A 187 11.84 -18.30 3.28
CA MET A 187 11.69 -17.13 2.41
C MET A 187 12.50 -15.93 2.89
N ILE A 188 12.34 -15.52 4.15
CA ILE A 188 12.90 -14.25 4.64
C ILE A 188 14.41 -14.37 4.84
N LYS A 189 14.89 -15.51 5.35
CA LYS A 189 16.28 -15.73 5.81
C LYS A 189 16.84 -14.50 6.54
N PRO A 190 16.22 -14.12 7.68
CA PRO A 190 16.59 -12.90 8.38
C PRO A 190 18.00 -13.03 8.98
N THR A 191 18.79 -11.98 8.89
CA THR A 191 20.07 -11.87 9.62
C THR A 191 19.86 -11.23 10.99
N ILE A 192 18.82 -10.41 11.13
CA ILE A 192 18.44 -9.74 12.38
C ILE A 192 17.00 -10.16 12.73
N GLY A 193 16.83 -10.92 13.80
CA GLY A 193 15.53 -11.30 14.31
C GLY A 193 15.01 -10.30 15.34
N VAL A 194 13.75 -9.88 15.23
CA VAL A 194 13.07 -9.04 16.22
C VAL A 194 11.82 -9.74 16.71
N LEU A 195 11.84 -10.17 17.97
CA LEU A 195 10.65 -10.66 18.66
C LEU A 195 10.07 -9.53 19.51
N THR A 196 8.92 -9.02 19.09
CA THR A 196 8.22 -7.92 19.78
C THR A 196 7.62 -8.38 21.12
N ASN A 197 6.48 -9.05 21.10
CA ASN A 197 5.89 -9.65 22.31
C ASN A 197 5.10 -10.94 22.01
N ILE A 198 4.82 -11.69 23.08
CA ILE A 198 3.97 -12.88 23.06
C ILE A 198 2.70 -12.61 23.86
N GLY A 199 1.55 -12.62 23.18
CA GLY A 199 0.23 -12.36 23.77
C GLY A 199 -0.85 -13.26 23.18
N GLY A 200 -2.12 -12.99 23.48
CA GLY A 200 -3.24 -13.90 23.19
C GLY A 200 -3.75 -13.97 21.74
N ALA A 201 -3.23 -13.17 20.79
CA ALA A 201 -3.71 -13.17 19.40
C ALA A 201 -3.59 -14.57 18.73
N HIS A 202 -4.64 -15.08 18.07
CA HIS A 202 -4.66 -16.43 17.48
C HIS A 202 -4.36 -17.59 18.45
N GLN A 203 -4.49 -17.39 19.77
CA GLN A 203 -4.16 -18.41 20.77
C GLN A 203 -4.91 -19.73 20.57
N LYS A 204 -6.11 -19.70 19.98
CA LYS A 204 -6.96 -20.87 19.73
C LYS A 204 -6.30 -21.99 18.90
N ASN A 205 -5.26 -21.65 18.13
CA ASN A 205 -4.55 -22.58 17.26
C ASN A 205 -3.24 -23.10 17.89
N PHE A 206 -2.98 -22.79 19.16
CA PHE A 206 -1.78 -23.18 19.91
C PHE A 206 -2.16 -23.73 21.29
N ASN A 207 -1.48 -24.79 21.72
CA ASN A 207 -1.68 -25.45 23.00
C ASN A 207 -1.25 -24.57 24.19
N SER A 208 -0.28 -23.67 23.99
CA SER A 208 0.22 -22.77 25.03
C SER A 208 0.88 -21.51 24.45
N LEU A 209 1.12 -20.49 25.29
CA LEU A 209 1.91 -19.32 24.90
C LEU A 209 3.37 -19.69 24.63
N GLN A 210 3.90 -20.68 25.35
CA GLN A 210 5.23 -21.26 25.15
C GLN A 210 5.37 -21.87 23.76
N GLU A 211 4.43 -22.72 23.34
CA GLU A 211 4.43 -23.34 22.01
C GLU A 211 4.36 -22.28 20.92
N LYS A 212 3.47 -21.29 21.08
CA LYS A 212 3.37 -20.16 20.16
C LYS A 212 4.67 -19.34 20.08
N CYS A 213 5.35 -19.14 21.20
CA CYS A 213 6.63 -18.44 21.24
C CYS A 213 7.70 -19.24 20.49
N LEU A 214 7.81 -20.55 20.75
CA LEU A 214 8.77 -21.43 20.08
C LEU A 214 8.53 -21.49 18.57
N GLU A 215 7.27 -21.60 18.13
CA GLU A 215 6.92 -21.56 16.70
C GLU A 215 7.33 -20.24 16.06
N LYS A 216 7.14 -19.11 16.76
CA LYS A 216 7.58 -17.79 16.26
C LYS A 216 9.10 -17.68 16.15
N LEU A 217 9.82 -18.24 17.12
CA LEU A 217 11.27 -18.24 17.15
C LEU A 217 11.88 -19.12 16.05
N THR A 218 11.12 -20.03 15.43
CA THR A 218 11.53 -20.74 14.20
C THR A 218 12.00 -19.78 13.11
N LEU A 219 11.45 -18.55 13.06
CA LEU A 219 11.89 -17.51 12.12
C LEU A 219 13.39 -17.19 12.24
N PHE A 220 13.96 -17.35 13.43
CA PHE A 220 15.28 -16.81 13.79
C PHE A 220 16.38 -17.86 13.95
N LYS A 221 16.13 -19.11 13.55
CA LYS A 221 17.08 -20.23 13.73
C LYS A 221 18.50 -19.93 13.22
N ASP A 222 18.61 -19.17 12.14
CA ASP A 222 19.89 -18.84 11.48
C ASP A 222 20.22 -17.33 11.49
N CYS A 223 19.64 -16.57 12.43
CA CYS A 223 19.97 -15.15 12.57
C CYS A 223 21.39 -14.94 13.13
N ASP A 224 22.01 -13.82 12.77
CA ASP A 224 23.25 -13.33 13.39
C ASP A 224 22.97 -12.76 14.78
N VAL A 225 21.82 -12.10 14.94
CA VAL A 225 21.36 -11.53 16.21
C VAL A 225 19.86 -11.66 16.40
N ILE A 226 19.42 -11.88 17.64
CA ILE A 226 18.02 -11.81 18.05
C ILE A 226 17.83 -10.67 19.04
N ILE A 227 16.82 -9.83 18.79
CA ILE A 227 16.42 -8.68 19.59
C ILE A 227 15.07 -8.97 20.22
N TYR A 228 14.97 -8.79 21.54
CA TYR A 228 13.74 -9.03 22.30
C TYR A 228 13.77 -8.31 23.66
N ASN A 229 12.61 -8.30 24.33
CA ASN A 229 12.48 -7.82 25.70
C ASN A 229 13.08 -8.82 26.70
N GLY A 230 14.25 -8.50 27.27
CA GLY A 230 14.95 -9.32 28.26
C GLY A 230 14.30 -9.33 29.65
N ASP A 231 13.27 -8.51 29.89
CA ASP A 231 12.50 -8.52 31.14
C ASP A 231 11.27 -9.45 31.08
N ASP A 232 10.96 -10.03 29.90
CA ASP A 232 9.90 -11.02 29.72
C ASP A 232 10.47 -12.43 29.93
N GLU A 233 10.09 -13.05 31.06
CA GLU A 233 10.57 -14.37 31.46
C GLU A 233 10.20 -15.46 30.44
N LEU A 234 8.97 -15.43 29.90
CA LEU A 234 8.52 -16.42 28.92
C LEU A 234 9.36 -16.34 27.64
N VAL A 235 9.56 -15.11 27.14
CA VAL A 235 10.37 -14.89 25.93
C VAL A 235 11.82 -15.29 26.18
N THR A 236 12.39 -14.88 27.31
CA THR A 236 13.77 -15.20 27.70
C THR A 236 13.98 -16.71 27.79
N ASP A 237 13.07 -17.44 28.44
CA ASP A 237 13.12 -18.91 28.54
C ASP A 237 13.00 -19.58 27.17
N CYS A 238 12.11 -19.09 26.30
CA CYS A 238 11.94 -19.64 24.95
C CYS A 238 13.16 -19.37 24.06
N VAL A 239 13.75 -18.17 24.13
CA VAL A 239 14.99 -17.83 23.41
C VAL A 239 16.14 -18.70 23.90
N ALA A 240 16.30 -18.87 25.22
CA ALA A 240 17.32 -19.71 25.82
C ALA A 240 17.27 -21.18 25.36
N ARG A 241 16.08 -21.69 25.04
CA ARG A 241 15.87 -23.07 24.53
C ARG A 241 16.22 -23.26 23.06
N LEU A 242 16.34 -22.18 22.28
CA LEU A 242 16.71 -22.26 20.85
C LEU A 242 18.23 -22.22 20.59
N ILE A 243 19.06 -21.93 21.60
CA ILE A 243 20.46 -21.52 21.39
C ILE A 243 21.37 -22.68 20.92
N LEU A 244 22.03 -22.48 19.78
CA LEU A 244 23.36 -23.04 19.51
C LEU A 244 24.41 -22.06 18.95
N SER A 245 24.08 -20.85 18.43
CA SER A 245 25.13 -19.96 17.87
C SER A 245 24.83 -18.45 17.66
N THR A 246 23.62 -17.94 17.95
CA THR A 246 23.21 -16.56 17.60
C THR A 246 23.53 -15.54 18.70
N ARG A 247 23.91 -14.30 18.33
CA ARG A 247 24.10 -13.20 19.31
C ARG A 247 22.76 -12.73 19.86
N GLU A 248 22.74 -12.21 21.07
CA GLU A 248 21.53 -11.67 21.69
C GLU A 248 21.68 -10.18 22.00
N ILE A 249 20.67 -9.39 21.62
CA ILE A 249 20.46 -8.04 22.15
C ILE A 249 19.12 -8.05 22.88
N ALA A 250 19.15 -8.62 24.07
CA ALA A 250 18.07 -8.51 25.04
C ALA A 250 18.14 -7.13 25.69
N TRP A 251 17.16 -6.26 25.45
CA TRP A 251 17.09 -5.00 26.17
C TRP A 251 16.40 -5.21 27.52
N SER A 252 16.83 -4.50 28.56
CA SER A 252 16.26 -4.65 29.90
C SER A 252 16.14 -3.29 30.59
N ARG A 253 15.06 -3.10 31.36
CA ARG A 253 14.89 -1.98 32.29
C ARG A 253 15.36 -2.34 33.71
N LYS A 254 15.64 -3.61 33.99
CA LYS A 254 15.93 -4.15 35.34
C LYS A 254 17.39 -4.58 35.52
N ASP A 255 18.00 -5.15 34.48
CA ASP A 255 19.33 -5.76 34.50
C ASP A 255 20.34 -4.88 33.78
N SER A 256 21.26 -4.28 34.53
CA SER A 256 22.31 -3.39 34.00
C SER A 256 23.42 -4.12 33.26
N GLU A 257 23.52 -5.44 33.40
CA GLU A 257 24.55 -6.26 32.74
C GLU A 257 24.16 -6.64 31.30
N LYS A 258 22.90 -6.40 30.91
CA LYS A 258 22.45 -6.65 29.54
C LYS A 258 23.09 -5.65 28.56
N PRO A 259 23.39 -6.07 27.30
CA PRO A 259 24.05 -5.21 26.32
C PRO A 259 23.34 -3.88 26.06
N LEU A 260 22.00 -3.86 26.14
CA LEU A 260 21.18 -2.66 26.03
C LEU A 260 20.36 -2.46 27.32
N TYR A 261 20.87 -1.62 28.21
CA TYR A 261 20.23 -1.33 29.49
C TYR A 261 19.49 0.01 29.45
N ILE A 262 18.21 0.00 29.80
CA ILE A 262 17.33 1.18 29.83
C ILE A 262 17.30 1.73 31.25
N SER A 263 18.28 2.57 31.56
CA SER A 263 18.48 3.13 32.90
C SER A 263 17.35 4.04 33.41
N ARG A 264 16.62 4.70 32.50
CA ARG A 264 15.55 5.64 32.89
C ARG A 264 14.51 5.81 31.79
N VAL A 265 13.24 5.81 32.19
CA VAL A 265 12.09 6.16 31.35
C VAL A 265 11.27 7.21 32.10
N VAL A 266 11.11 8.40 31.51
CA VAL A 266 10.33 9.49 32.09
C VAL A 266 9.19 9.84 31.14
N GLN A 267 8.00 9.35 31.46
CA GLN A 267 6.77 9.71 30.76
C GLN A 267 6.38 11.15 31.14
N LYS A 268 6.34 12.04 30.15
CA LYS A 268 5.82 13.40 30.27
C LYS A 268 4.37 13.45 29.77
N ASN A 269 3.86 14.64 29.51
CA ASN A 269 2.44 14.81 29.15
C ASN A 269 2.10 14.37 27.73
N ASP A 270 3.04 14.54 26.81
CA ASP A 270 2.90 14.40 25.35
C ASP A 270 4.06 13.60 24.73
N HIS A 271 5.10 13.29 25.49
CA HIS A 271 6.27 12.53 25.04
C HIS A 271 6.88 11.70 26.17
N THR A 272 7.79 10.80 25.82
CA THR A 272 8.60 10.03 26.79
C THR A 272 10.07 10.25 26.53
N GLU A 273 10.81 10.59 27.58
CA GLU A 273 12.28 10.68 27.56
C GLU A 273 12.86 9.33 28.01
N ILE A 274 13.80 8.78 27.23
CA ILE A 274 14.41 7.46 27.46
C ILE A 274 15.93 7.64 27.54
N THR A 275 16.54 7.17 28.62
CA THR A 275 18.00 7.13 28.79
C THR A 275 18.46 5.67 28.83
N TYR A 276 19.41 5.33 27.96
CA TYR A 276 19.92 3.97 27.79
C TYR A 276 21.44 3.92 27.81
N SER A 277 21.99 2.74 28.08
CA SER A 277 23.39 2.39 27.94
C SER A 277 23.49 1.25 26.96
N TYR A 278 24.29 1.41 25.90
CA TYR A 278 24.61 0.33 24.97
C TYR A 278 26.09 0.03 25.04
N LEU A 279 26.46 -1.20 25.44
CA LEU A 279 27.85 -1.60 25.67
C LEU A 279 28.63 -0.61 26.57
N GLY A 280 27.97 -0.06 27.59
CA GLY A 280 28.54 0.90 28.54
C GLY A 280 28.47 2.38 28.11
N LEU A 281 28.11 2.67 26.85
CA LEU A 281 27.97 4.04 26.35
C LEU A 281 26.56 4.59 26.59
N LYS A 282 26.48 5.66 27.39
CA LYS A 282 25.22 6.29 27.78
C LYS A 282 24.73 7.29 26.73
N ASN A 283 23.47 7.16 26.35
CA ASN A 283 22.79 8.01 25.39
C ASN A 283 21.32 8.20 25.80
N SER A 284 20.62 9.12 25.14
CA SER A 284 19.20 9.38 25.38
C SER A 284 18.48 9.85 24.14
N PHE A 285 17.18 9.59 24.08
CA PHE A 285 16.28 10.10 23.05
C PHE A 285 14.88 10.35 23.62
N THR A 286 14.06 11.01 22.82
CA THR A 286 12.65 11.27 23.14
C THR A 286 11.77 10.66 22.06
N ILE A 287 10.61 10.13 22.44
CA ILE A 287 9.55 9.70 21.51
C ILE A 287 8.27 10.49 21.77
N PRO A 288 7.48 10.84 20.73
CA PRO A 288 6.22 11.58 20.86
C PRO A 288 5.04 10.68 21.31
N PHE A 289 5.32 9.71 22.18
CA PHE A 289 4.35 8.76 22.72
C PHE A 289 4.55 8.60 24.22
N VAL A 290 3.48 8.22 24.92
CA VAL A 290 3.46 8.10 26.40
C VAL A 290 3.03 6.72 26.89
N ASP A 291 2.55 5.85 26.01
CA ASP A 291 2.07 4.51 26.36
C ASP A 291 3.21 3.47 26.38
N GLU A 292 3.04 2.44 27.20
CA GLU A 292 4.09 1.41 27.37
C GLU A 292 4.34 0.59 26.11
N ALA A 293 3.31 0.34 25.29
CA ALA A 293 3.48 -0.43 24.06
C ALA A 293 4.34 0.32 23.05
N SER A 294 4.16 1.64 22.91
CA SER A 294 5.00 2.50 22.09
C SER A 294 6.43 2.57 22.64
N ILE A 295 6.62 2.67 23.96
CA ILE A 295 7.96 2.64 24.55
C ILE A 295 8.64 1.31 24.20
N GLU A 296 7.96 0.18 24.40
CA GLU A 296 8.48 -1.15 24.06
C GLU A 296 8.83 -1.28 22.57
N ASN A 297 7.96 -0.83 21.67
CA ASN A 297 8.21 -0.82 20.21
C ASN A 297 9.42 0.07 19.85
N ALA A 298 9.60 1.20 20.54
CA ALA A 298 10.74 2.09 20.33
C ALA A 298 12.04 1.43 20.79
N LEU A 299 12.02 0.67 21.88
CA LEU A 299 13.18 -0.08 22.38
C LEU A 299 13.61 -1.21 21.42
N HIS A 300 12.65 -1.92 20.82
CA HIS A 300 12.96 -2.88 19.74
C HIS A 300 13.60 -2.18 18.54
N SER A 301 13.05 -1.03 18.13
CA SER A 301 13.55 -0.25 16.98
C SER A 301 14.94 0.34 17.25
N LEU A 302 15.17 0.80 18.48
CA LEU A 302 16.47 1.29 18.97
C LEU A 302 17.54 0.19 18.85
N ALA A 303 17.25 -1.01 19.35
CA ALA A 303 18.19 -2.13 19.30
C ALA A 303 18.61 -2.48 17.86
N VAL A 304 17.67 -2.45 16.91
CA VAL A 304 17.96 -2.68 15.48
C VAL A 304 18.85 -1.56 14.92
N ALA A 305 18.52 -0.29 15.20
CA ALA A 305 19.30 0.85 14.72
C ALA A 305 20.74 0.84 15.27
N LEU A 306 20.92 0.49 16.55
CA LEU A 306 22.23 0.34 17.17
C LEU A 306 23.04 -0.81 16.55
N TYR A 307 22.41 -1.96 16.31
CA TYR A 307 23.07 -3.10 15.66
C TYR A 307 23.49 -2.78 14.23
N LEU A 308 22.69 -1.99 13.50
CA LEU A 308 22.99 -1.51 12.15
C LEU A 308 23.93 -0.29 12.11
N ILE A 309 24.51 0.08 13.26
CA ILE A 309 25.53 1.11 13.45
C ILE A 309 25.02 2.51 13.02
N ILE A 310 23.75 2.81 13.33
CA ILE A 310 23.25 4.18 13.24
C ILE A 310 23.74 4.96 14.45
N SER A 311 24.23 6.19 14.22
CA SER A 311 24.76 7.02 15.30
C SER A 311 23.68 7.39 16.33
N PRO A 312 24.02 7.45 17.63
CA PRO A 312 23.07 7.85 18.67
C PRO A 312 22.40 9.21 18.41
N GLU A 313 23.11 10.14 17.79
CA GLU A 313 22.61 11.47 17.43
C GLU A 313 21.50 11.37 16.38
N GLN A 314 21.70 10.57 15.32
CA GLN A 314 20.69 10.33 14.30
C GLN A 314 19.48 9.58 14.88
N ILE A 315 19.72 8.56 15.71
CA ILE A 315 18.64 7.84 16.40
C ILE A 315 17.80 8.81 17.21
N ALA A 316 18.42 9.67 18.04
CA ALA A 316 17.70 10.64 18.86
C ALA A 316 16.89 11.62 18.00
N GLN A 317 17.45 12.10 16.89
CA GLN A 317 16.77 13.02 15.98
C GLN A 317 15.55 12.38 15.31
N GLN A 318 15.65 11.13 14.87
CA GLN A 318 14.55 10.43 14.18
C GLN A 318 13.50 9.92 15.17
N MET A 319 13.90 9.41 16.35
CA MET A 319 12.96 8.97 17.38
C MET A 319 11.99 10.08 17.82
N ALA A 320 12.46 11.33 17.86
CA ALA A 320 11.64 12.48 18.21
C ALA A 320 10.57 12.82 17.15
N LYS A 321 10.73 12.31 15.91
CA LYS A 321 9.86 12.56 14.76
C LYS A 321 9.00 11.34 14.38
N LEU A 322 8.98 10.30 15.20
CA LEU A 322 8.15 9.13 14.94
C LEU A 322 6.67 9.52 14.85
N GLU A 323 6.00 9.00 13.84
CA GLU A 323 4.58 9.23 13.62
C GLU A 323 3.75 8.02 14.09
N PRO A 324 2.50 8.24 14.54
CA PRO A 324 1.56 7.16 14.76
C PRO A 324 1.36 6.36 13.47
N VAL A 325 1.23 5.04 13.59
CA VAL A 325 0.84 4.20 12.46
C VAL A 325 -0.68 4.13 12.39
N ALA A 326 -1.26 4.40 11.21
CA ALA A 326 -2.70 4.39 11.01
C ALA A 326 -3.37 3.14 11.60
N MET A 327 -4.52 3.32 12.26
CA MET A 327 -5.32 2.26 12.92
C MET A 327 -4.63 1.50 14.06
N ARG A 328 -3.54 2.03 14.64
CA ARG A 328 -2.82 1.45 15.79
C ARG A 328 -2.69 2.47 16.93
N LEU A 329 -3.66 2.47 17.85
CA LEU A 329 -3.80 3.49 18.90
C LEU A 329 -3.71 4.93 18.32
N GLU A 330 -4.19 5.09 17.09
CA GLU A 330 -4.09 6.32 16.33
C GLU A 330 -5.02 7.37 16.94
N VAL A 331 -4.47 8.53 17.22
CA VAL A 331 -5.16 9.61 17.90
C VAL A 331 -5.68 10.61 16.88
N LYS A 332 -7.00 10.82 16.85
CA LYS A 332 -7.70 11.73 15.93
C LYS A 332 -8.60 12.70 16.69
N LYS A 333 -8.80 13.91 16.16
CA LYS A 333 -9.79 14.87 16.69
C LYS A 333 -11.17 14.46 16.15
N GLY A 334 -12.19 14.38 17.00
CA GLY A 334 -13.52 13.93 16.64
C GLY A 334 -14.56 15.04 16.66
N LYS A 335 -15.65 14.90 15.89
CA LYS A 335 -16.77 15.87 15.84
C LYS A 335 -17.34 16.12 17.24
N ASN A 336 -17.92 17.31 17.46
CA ASN A 336 -18.58 17.69 18.71
C ASN A 336 -17.67 17.60 19.95
N ASP A 337 -16.45 18.12 19.83
CA ASP A 337 -15.42 18.12 20.89
C ASP A 337 -15.12 16.72 21.44
N THR A 338 -15.15 15.72 20.55
CA THR A 338 -14.74 14.37 20.91
C THR A 338 -13.28 14.15 20.53
N PHE A 339 -12.69 13.14 21.14
CA PHE A 339 -11.35 12.68 20.78
C PHE A 339 -11.41 11.20 20.48
N ILE A 340 -10.83 10.78 19.36
CA ILE A 340 -10.92 9.42 18.85
C ILE A 340 -9.56 8.73 19.00
N ILE A 341 -9.59 7.52 19.53
CA ILE A 341 -8.49 6.57 19.57
C ILE A 341 -8.88 5.43 18.64
N ASN A 342 -8.32 5.42 17.43
CA ASN A 342 -8.57 4.43 16.40
C ASN A 342 -7.58 3.26 16.52
N ASP A 343 -8.08 2.12 17.00
CA ASP A 343 -7.34 0.85 17.12
C ASP A 343 -8.14 -0.29 16.46
N SER A 344 -8.63 -0.02 15.24
CA SER A 344 -9.60 -0.84 14.50
C SER A 344 -8.99 -1.98 13.67
N TYR A 345 -7.71 -2.30 13.87
CA TYR A 345 -7.03 -3.34 13.07
C TYR A 345 -7.17 -4.75 13.65
N ASN A 346 -7.00 -4.90 14.97
CA ASN A 346 -7.06 -6.19 15.66
C ASN A 346 -7.89 -6.10 16.95
N SER A 347 -8.57 -7.19 17.29
CA SER A 347 -9.39 -7.31 18.49
C SER A 347 -9.00 -8.57 19.26
N ASP A 348 -8.08 -8.42 20.22
CA ASP A 348 -7.74 -9.43 21.22
C ASP A 348 -7.77 -8.83 22.63
N LEU A 349 -7.89 -9.67 23.67
CA LEU A 349 -8.05 -9.21 25.06
C LEU A 349 -6.85 -8.40 25.57
N ALA A 350 -5.62 -8.77 25.19
CA ALA A 350 -4.43 -8.08 25.67
C ALA A 350 -4.32 -6.70 25.01
N SER A 351 -4.54 -6.62 23.70
CA SER A 351 -4.57 -5.33 23.01
C SER A 351 -5.76 -4.46 23.43
N LEU A 352 -6.89 -5.05 23.87
CA LEU A 352 -8.02 -4.29 24.42
C LEU A 352 -7.65 -3.65 25.77
N ASP A 353 -6.97 -4.36 26.67
CA ASP A 353 -6.57 -3.79 27.96
C ASP A 353 -5.59 -2.63 27.78
N ILE A 354 -4.62 -2.75 26.85
CA ILE A 354 -3.69 -1.67 26.50
C ILE A 354 -4.46 -0.45 25.99
N ALA A 355 -5.38 -0.65 25.04
CA ALA A 355 -6.16 0.44 24.47
C ALA A 355 -7.07 1.11 25.50
N LEU A 356 -7.65 0.35 26.42
CA LEU A 356 -8.47 0.88 27.51
C LEU A 356 -7.65 1.67 28.55
N ASP A 357 -6.43 1.21 28.87
CA ASP A 357 -5.51 1.98 29.72
C ASP A 357 -5.13 3.31 29.06
N PHE A 358 -4.86 3.29 27.76
CA PHE A 358 -4.58 4.48 26.99
C PHE A 358 -5.76 5.47 27.00
N LEU A 359 -6.98 4.98 26.76
CA LEU A 359 -8.22 5.75 26.88
C LEU A 359 -8.37 6.37 28.27
N TYR A 360 -8.15 5.58 29.32
CA TYR A 360 -8.28 6.02 30.71
C TYR A 360 -7.35 7.21 31.02
N ARG A 361 -6.05 7.06 30.72
CA ARG A 361 -5.04 8.10 30.98
C ARG A 361 -5.33 9.39 30.22
N ARG A 362 -5.72 9.27 28.95
CA ARG A 362 -5.98 10.43 28.08
C ARG A 362 -7.23 11.19 28.52
N SER A 363 -8.33 10.47 28.79
CA SER A 363 -9.59 11.12 29.14
C SER A 363 -9.54 11.79 30.51
N GLN A 364 -8.74 11.28 31.46
CA GLN A 364 -8.58 11.91 32.78
C GLN A 364 -8.05 13.34 32.68
N LYS A 365 -7.13 13.61 31.75
CA LYS A 365 -6.56 14.96 31.55
C LYS A 365 -7.61 15.98 31.10
N GLN A 366 -8.63 15.54 30.38
CA GLN A 366 -9.65 16.41 29.78
C GLN A 366 -11.02 16.31 30.47
N GLY A 367 -11.15 15.46 31.50
CA GLY A 367 -12.42 15.22 32.19
C GLY A 367 -13.51 14.60 31.30
N LEU A 368 -13.15 14.00 30.17
CA LEU A 368 -14.11 13.47 29.19
C LEU A 368 -14.68 12.11 29.61
N LYS A 369 -15.97 11.91 29.32
CA LYS A 369 -16.66 10.62 29.44
C LYS A 369 -16.03 9.62 28.46
N ARG A 370 -15.78 8.39 28.92
CA ARG A 370 -15.09 7.32 28.16
C ARG A 370 -16.10 6.42 27.48
N THR A 371 -16.03 6.36 26.16
CA THR A 371 -16.88 5.46 25.36
C THR A 371 -16.02 4.46 24.61
N LEU A 372 -16.33 3.18 24.73
CA LEU A 372 -15.72 2.09 23.97
C LEU A 372 -16.67 1.65 22.85
N ILE A 373 -16.21 1.70 21.60
CA ILE A 373 -16.85 1.07 20.45
C ILE A 373 -16.10 -0.24 20.17
N LEU A 374 -16.73 -1.40 20.38
CA LEU A 374 -16.07 -2.71 20.35
C LEU A 374 -16.78 -3.68 19.40
N SER A 375 -16.03 -4.27 18.47
CA SER A 375 -16.55 -5.37 17.62
C SER A 375 -16.54 -6.71 18.35
N ASP A 376 -17.09 -7.76 17.72
CA ASP A 376 -16.82 -9.13 18.17
C ASP A 376 -15.31 -9.45 18.22
N ILE A 377 -14.91 -10.17 19.27
CA ILE A 377 -13.55 -10.72 19.43
C ILE A 377 -13.55 -12.17 18.93
N ILE A 378 -13.01 -12.40 17.73
CA ILE A 378 -13.17 -13.67 16.98
C ILE A 378 -12.09 -14.71 17.36
N ASP A 379 -10.90 -14.27 17.77
CA ASP A 379 -9.71 -15.11 17.88
C ASP A 379 -9.22 -15.34 19.31
N SER A 380 -10.13 -15.30 20.30
CA SER A 380 -9.78 -15.43 21.71
C SER A 380 -9.47 -16.86 22.19
N GLY A 381 -9.95 -17.88 21.48
CA GLY A 381 -9.87 -19.28 21.92
C GLY A 381 -10.69 -19.61 23.18
N GLN A 382 -11.52 -18.68 23.64
CA GLN A 382 -12.36 -18.84 24.82
C GLN A 382 -13.83 -18.98 24.41
N ASN A 383 -14.63 -19.65 25.25
CA ASN A 383 -16.08 -19.61 25.09
C ASN A 383 -16.59 -18.16 25.24
N THR A 384 -17.53 -17.77 24.38
CA THR A 384 -18.16 -16.44 24.33
C THR A 384 -18.56 -15.90 25.72
N SER A 385 -19.13 -16.74 26.57
CA SER A 385 -19.56 -16.34 27.92
C SER A 385 -18.40 -15.87 28.79
N ALA A 386 -17.32 -16.67 28.83
CA ALA A 386 -16.13 -16.39 29.64
C ALA A 386 -15.36 -15.17 29.08
N LEU A 387 -15.26 -15.09 27.75
CA LEU A 387 -14.63 -13.99 27.04
C LEU A 387 -15.27 -12.65 27.42
N TYR A 388 -16.59 -12.51 27.22
CA TYR A 388 -17.26 -11.24 27.48
C TYR A 388 -17.47 -10.95 28.96
N GLN A 389 -17.41 -11.94 29.84
CA GLN A 389 -17.28 -11.71 31.28
C GLN A 389 -15.95 -11.01 31.60
N ARG A 390 -14.84 -11.45 31.00
CA ARG A 390 -13.53 -10.81 31.17
C ARG A 390 -13.47 -9.43 30.54
N VAL A 391 -14.08 -9.24 29.36
CA VAL A 391 -14.24 -7.91 28.74
C VAL A 391 -15.01 -6.97 29.67
N ALA A 392 -16.14 -7.41 30.23
CA ALA A 392 -16.92 -6.58 31.17
C ALA A 392 -16.12 -6.20 32.43
N GLN A 393 -15.28 -7.11 32.94
CA GLN A 393 -14.36 -6.82 34.04
C GLN A 393 -13.30 -5.77 33.67
N LEU A 394 -12.69 -5.87 32.48
CA LEU A 394 -11.72 -4.89 31.98
C LEU A 394 -12.35 -3.49 31.80
N ILE A 395 -13.53 -3.42 31.20
CA ILE A 395 -14.28 -2.18 31.02
C ILE A 395 -14.58 -1.51 32.37
N LYS A 396 -15.00 -2.30 33.37
CA LYS A 396 -15.26 -1.83 34.73
C LYS A 396 -13.99 -1.35 35.42
N SER A 397 -12.89 -2.11 35.35
CA SER A 397 -11.62 -1.75 36.00
C SER A 397 -11.00 -0.48 35.41
N ARG A 398 -11.19 -0.25 34.10
CA ARG A 398 -10.70 0.92 33.37
C ARG A 398 -11.67 2.11 33.38
N LYS A 399 -12.75 2.03 34.19
CA LYS A 399 -13.76 3.09 34.39
C LYS A 399 -14.34 3.64 33.08
N VAL A 400 -14.69 2.75 32.15
CA VAL A 400 -15.41 3.11 30.93
C VAL A 400 -16.85 3.44 31.30
N ASP A 401 -17.37 4.55 30.77
CA ASP A 401 -18.69 5.06 31.11
C ASP A 401 -19.77 4.52 30.16
N ARG A 402 -19.40 4.26 28.90
CA ARG A 402 -20.30 3.83 27.84
C ARG A 402 -19.68 2.75 26.93
N ILE A 403 -20.47 1.77 26.49
CA ILE A 403 -20.09 0.78 25.48
C ILE A 403 -21.04 0.79 24.28
N VAL A 404 -20.49 0.73 23.08
CA VAL A 404 -21.22 0.46 21.84
C VAL A 404 -20.66 -0.83 21.25
N GLY A 405 -21.41 -1.92 21.34
CA GLY A 405 -21.00 -3.21 20.79
C GLY A 405 -21.50 -3.44 19.38
N VAL A 406 -20.67 -4.02 18.51
CA VAL A 406 -21.05 -4.38 17.14
C VAL A 406 -20.70 -5.83 16.85
N GLY A 407 -21.69 -6.62 16.45
CA GLY A 407 -21.54 -8.05 16.17
C GLY A 407 -22.47 -8.91 17.00
N SER A 408 -22.73 -10.12 16.51
CA SER A 408 -23.72 -11.02 17.11
C SER A 408 -23.26 -11.59 18.45
N MET A 409 -21.95 -11.85 18.63
CA MET A 409 -21.45 -12.47 19.86
C MET A 409 -21.48 -11.50 21.04
N ILE A 410 -21.04 -10.26 20.85
CA ILE A 410 -21.04 -9.22 21.87
C ILE A 410 -22.47 -8.78 22.19
N SER A 411 -23.33 -8.67 21.18
CA SER A 411 -24.76 -8.36 21.35
C SER A 411 -25.47 -9.44 22.17
N SER A 412 -25.20 -10.72 21.91
CA SER A 412 -25.74 -11.82 22.73
C SER A 412 -25.27 -11.80 24.20
N SER A 413 -24.21 -11.04 24.49
CA SER A 413 -23.62 -10.88 25.82
C SER A 413 -23.98 -9.56 26.50
N GLU A 414 -24.91 -8.78 25.95
CA GLU A 414 -25.33 -7.46 26.45
C GLU A 414 -25.61 -7.43 27.96
N ALA A 415 -26.23 -8.48 28.51
CA ALA A 415 -26.59 -8.56 29.93
C ALA A 415 -25.39 -8.48 30.89
N ARG A 416 -24.16 -8.73 30.40
CA ARG A 416 -22.92 -8.67 31.21
C ARG A 416 -22.41 -7.25 31.43
N PHE A 417 -22.86 -6.28 30.63
CA PHE A 417 -22.42 -4.89 30.71
C PHE A 417 -23.43 -4.08 31.55
N MET A 418 -22.98 -3.60 32.71
CA MET A 418 -23.79 -2.83 33.68
C MET A 418 -23.41 -1.34 33.64
N LEU A 419 -23.42 -0.76 32.43
CA LEU A 419 -23.13 0.64 32.13
C LEU A 419 -24.01 1.11 30.97
N ASP A 420 -23.91 2.39 30.58
CA ASP A 420 -24.58 2.93 29.38
C ASP A 420 -24.15 2.10 28.16
N LYS A 421 -25.12 1.50 27.45
CA LYS A 421 -24.83 0.50 26.42
C LYS A 421 -25.78 0.54 25.24
N LYS A 422 -25.24 0.31 24.04
CA LYS A 422 -25.99 0.06 22.80
C LYS A 422 -25.32 -1.05 22.01
N PHE A 423 -26.10 -1.88 21.34
CA PHE A 423 -25.59 -3.00 20.55
C PHE A 423 -26.20 -3.01 19.15
N TYR A 424 -25.38 -3.34 18.16
CA TYR A 424 -25.75 -3.40 16.76
C TYR A 424 -25.27 -4.73 16.15
N PRO A 425 -26.05 -5.33 15.23
CA PRO A 425 -25.68 -6.62 14.65
C PRO A 425 -24.45 -6.53 13.73
N ASP A 426 -24.26 -5.40 13.06
CA ASP A 426 -23.18 -5.14 12.12
C ASP A 426 -22.81 -3.65 12.05
N THR A 427 -21.67 -3.37 11.40
CA THR A 427 -21.13 -2.01 11.26
C THR A 427 -22.07 -1.09 10.50
N THR A 428 -22.74 -1.58 9.45
CA THR A 428 -23.71 -0.82 8.66
C THR A 428 -24.87 -0.32 9.53
N SER A 429 -25.37 -1.15 10.44
CA SER A 429 -26.44 -0.80 11.36
C SER A 429 -26.02 0.29 12.34
N LEU A 430 -24.77 0.26 12.83
CA LEU A 430 -24.23 1.33 13.66
C LEU A 430 -24.06 2.64 12.86
N LEU A 431 -23.49 2.58 11.65
CA LEU A 431 -23.32 3.76 10.79
C LEU A 431 -24.67 4.44 10.51
N ASN A 432 -25.68 3.65 10.13
CA ASN A 432 -27.04 4.15 9.92
C ASN A 432 -27.63 4.81 11.19
N ALA A 433 -27.39 4.25 12.37
CA ALA A 433 -27.87 4.82 13.63
C ALA A 433 -27.15 6.14 13.98
N ILE A 434 -25.86 6.27 13.64
CA ILE A 434 -25.10 7.51 13.80
C ILE A 434 -25.65 8.58 12.85
N GLU A 435 -25.84 8.25 11.57
CA GLU A 435 -26.37 9.18 10.56
C GLU A 435 -27.79 9.67 10.88
N LYS A 436 -28.66 8.76 11.33
CA LYS A 436 -30.02 9.09 11.79
C LYS A 436 -30.06 9.80 13.14
N LYS A 437 -28.91 10.04 13.77
CA LYS A 437 -28.76 10.66 15.10
C LYS A 437 -29.48 9.89 16.22
N GLU A 438 -29.72 8.58 16.04
CA GLU A 438 -30.23 7.69 17.09
C GLU A 438 -29.19 7.44 18.18
N ILE A 439 -27.91 7.53 17.79
CA ILE A 439 -26.77 7.57 18.70
C ILE A 439 -25.93 8.81 18.41
N SER A 440 -25.45 9.47 19.45
CA SER A 440 -24.53 10.60 19.33
C SER A 440 -23.43 10.52 20.37
N PHE A 441 -22.31 11.16 20.03
CA PHE A 441 -21.10 11.27 20.83
C PHE A 441 -20.76 12.76 20.92
N ARG A 442 -20.60 13.29 22.14
CA ARG A 442 -20.30 14.71 22.40
C ARG A 442 -19.47 14.82 23.67
N GLN A 443 -18.37 15.57 23.62
CA GLN A 443 -17.47 15.72 24.78
C GLN A 443 -17.08 14.38 25.41
N GLU A 444 -16.82 13.39 24.56
CA GLU A 444 -16.47 12.02 24.91
C GLU A 444 -15.07 11.68 24.34
N ALA A 445 -14.31 10.87 25.07
CA ALA A 445 -13.15 10.18 24.55
C ALA A 445 -13.61 8.82 24.01
N LEU A 446 -13.48 8.60 22.71
CA LEU A 446 -13.96 7.43 21.99
C LEU A 446 -12.79 6.50 21.69
N LEU A 447 -12.84 5.25 22.16
CA LEU A 447 -11.94 4.19 21.71
C LEU A 447 -12.67 3.30 20.72
N ILE A 448 -12.19 3.26 19.48
CA ILE A 448 -12.72 2.40 18.43
C ILE A 448 -11.80 1.20 18.30
N LYS A 449 -12.29 0.02 18.69
CA LYS A 449 -11.52 -1.22 18.62
C LYS A 449 -12.32 -2.33 17.95
N GLY A 450 -11.75 -2.94 16.92
CA GLY A 450 -12.45 -3.97 16.17
C GLY A 450 -11.53 -4.90 15.38
N ALA A 451 -12.05 -6.08 15.07
CA ALA A 451 -11.39 -7.00 14.15
C ALA A 451 -11.55 -6.47 12.72
N ARG A 452 -10.52 -6.64 11.88
CA ARG A 452 -10.44 -6.07 10.53
C ARG A 452 -11.69 -6.30 9.67
N GLN A 453 -12.35 -7.45 9.79
CA GLN A 453 -13.55 -7.80 9.02
C GLN A 453 -14.76 -6.89 9.29
N PHE A 454 -14.78 -6.17 10.42
CA PHE A 454 -15.85 -5.25 10.77
C PHE A 454 -15.66 -3.85 10.17
N GLN A 455 -14.51 -3.56 9.55
CA GLN A 455 -14.27 -2.29 8.85
C GLN A 455 -14.57 -1.05 9.71
N PHE A 456 -14.12 -1.07 10.96
CA PHE A 456 -14.34 0.02 11.92
C PHE A 456 -13.61 1.33 11.54
N ASP A 457 -12.73 1.29 10.54
CA ASP A 457 -12.20 2.48 9.85
C ASP A 457 -13.33 3.40 9.37
N LEU A 458 -14.42 2.83 8.82
CA LEU A 458 -15.60 3.60 8.40
C LEU A 458 -16.26 4.37 9.55
N ILE A 459 -16.27 3.81 10.77
CA ILE A 459 -16.82 4.49 11.96
C ILE A 459 -15.87 5.62 12.38
N SER A 460 -14.56 5.37 12.35
CA SER A 460 -13.57 6.40 12.68
C SER A 460 -13.71 7.59 11.73
N ASP A 461 -13.78 7.34 10.43
CA ASP A 461 -13.87 8.38 9.40
C ASP A 461 -15.18 9.19 9.52
N LEU A 462 -16.30 8.53 9.86
CA LEU A 462 -17.58 9.20 10.09
C LEU A 462 -17.56 10.13 11.30
N LEU A 463 -16.85 9.73 12.38
CA LEU A 463 -16.82 10.45 13.66
C LEU A 463 -15.72 11.51 13.73
N GLU A 464 -14.66 11.38 12.94
CA GLU A 464 -13.53 12.31 12.88
C GLU A 464 -14.00 13.74 12.55
N GLU A 465 -13.49 14.72 13.31
CA GLU A 465 -13.65 16.13 12.97
C GLU A 465 -12.84 16.34 11.71
N GLN A 466 -13.55 16.53 10.60
CA GLN A 466 -12.92 17.01 9.39
C GLN A 466 -12.42 18.42 9.69
N VAL A 467 -11.16 18.51 10.09
CA VAL A 467 -10.41 19.76 9.96
C VAL A 467 -10.48 20.04 8.48
N HIS A 468 -11.22 21.09 8.10
CA HIS A 468 -11.30 21.50 6.71
C HIS A 468 -9.88 21.86 6.22
N GLU A 469 -9.15 20.88 5.71
CA GLU A 469 -8.57 21.06 4.39
C GLU A 469 -9.74 21.37 3.46
N THR A 470 -9.59 22.37 2.60
CA THR A 470 -10.61 22.73 1.62
C THR A 470 -11.03 21.48 0.84
N ILE A 471 -12.25 20.97 1.09
CA ILE A 471 -12.76 19.78 0.42
C ILE A 471 -13.46 20.26 -0.86
N LEU A 472 -12.94 19.82 -2.00
CA LEU A 472 -13.58 19.93 -3.30
C LEU A 472 -14.20 18.57 -3.64
N GLU A 473 -15.51 18.46 -3.55
CA GLU A 473 -16.22 17.28 -4.02
C GLU A 473 -16.39 17.35 -5.54
N VAL A 474 -15.85 16.33 -6.24
CA VAL A 474 -16.00 16.21 -7.69
C VAL A 474 -17.06 15.16 -8.01
N ASP A 475 -18.17 15.63 -8.57
CA ASP A 475 -19.25 14.78 -9.06
C ASP A 475 -18.88 14.21 -10.45
N LEU A 476 -18.38 12.97 -10.44
CA LEU A 476 -18.02 12.24 -11.66
C LEU A 476 -19.22 11.99 -12.59
N LYS A 477 -20.45 11.93 -12.04
CA LYS A 477 -21.66 11.80 -12.86
C LYS A 477 -21.95 13.08 -13.63
N ALA A 478 -21.85 14.24 -12.97
CA ALA A 478 -22.01 15.53 -13.64
C ALA A 478 -20.98 15.72 -14.77
N MET A 479 -19.75 15.24 -14.57
CA MET A 479 -18.73 15.24 -15.62
C MET A 479 -19.10 14.35 -16.82
N ILE A 480 -19.66 13.16 -16.59
CA ILE A 480 -20.16 12.29 -17.66
C ILE A 480 -21.32 12.95 -18.42
N ASP A 481 -22.24 13.58 -17.69
CA ASP A 481 -23.37 14.30 -18.28
C ASP A 481 -22.87 15.46 -19.17
N ASN A 482 -21.85 16.20 -18.72
CA ASN A 482 -21.19 17.25 -19.52
C ASN A 482 -20.52 16.69 -20.78
N LEU A 483 -19.77 15.58 -20.67
CA LEU A 483 -19.14 14.92 -21.82
C LEU A 483 -20.20 14.52 -22.87
N ASN A 484 -21.31 13.93 -22.42
CA ASN A 484 -22.40 13.52 -23.30
C ASN A 484 -23.14 14.72 -23.90
N HIS A 485 -23.27 15.83 -23.16
CA HIS A 485 -23.84 17.07 -23.67
C HIS A 485 -23.03 17.62 -24.84
N TYR A 486 -21.71 17.76 -24.70
CA TYR A 486 -20.86 18.21 -25.80
C TYR A 486 -20.88 17.23 -26.97
N ARG A 487 -20.82 15.92 -26.73
CA ARG A 487 -20.97 14.91 -27.79
C ARG A 487 -22.28 15.02 -28.58
N SER A 488 -23.37 15.42 -27.93
CA SER A 488 -24.66 15.61 -28.60
C SER A 488 -24.68 16.77 -29.59
N MET A 489 -23.77 17.74 -29.45
CA MET A 489 -23.60 18.87 -30.37
C MET A 489 -22.67 18.55 -31.54
N LEU A 490 -21.95 17.43 -31.47
CA LEU A 490 -20.94 17.04 -32.44
C LEU A 490 -21.51 16.02 -33.44
N THR A 491 -20.91 15.98 -34.63
CA THR A 491 -21.18 14.89 -35.57
C THR A 491 -20.54 13.59 -35.08
N ARG A 492 -21.09 12.43 -35.46
CA ARG A 492 -20.56 11.12 -35.04
C ARG A 492 -19.10 10.86 -35.43
N SER A 493 -18.59 11.57 -36.44
CA SER A 493 -17.20 11.48 -36.89
C SER A 493 -16.24 12.36 -36.09
N THR A 494 -16.74 13.31 -35.30
CA THR A 494 -15.90 14.24 -34.54
C THR A 494 -15.49 13.61 -33.21
N ARG A 495 -14.18 13.42 -33.03
CA ARG A 495 -13.59 12.88 -31.79
C ARG A 495 -13.48 13.95 -30.71
N VAL A 496 -13.51 13.54 -29.45
CA VAL A 496 -13.41 14.43 -28.29
C VAL A 496 -12.14 14.15 -27.49
N ILE A 497 -11.42 15.22 -27.15
CA ILE A 497 -10.25 15.17 -26.27
C ILE A 497 -10.63 15.70 -24.89
N GLY A 498 -10.47 14.88 -23.86
CA GLY A 498 -10.64 15.28 -22.46
C GLY A 498 -9.35 15.86 -21.90
N MET A 499 -9.34 17.17 -21.61
CA MET A 499 -8.16 17.82 -21.04
C MET A 499 -8.09 17.64 -19.52
N ILE A 500 -6.99 17.05 -19.05
CA ILE A 500 -6.67 16.83 -17.64
C ILE A 500 -5.34 17.53 -17.33
N LYS A 501 -5.39 18.84 -17.02
CA LYS A 501 -4.20 19.64 -16.65
C LYS A 501 -4.08 19.80 -15.14
N ALA A 502 -2.87 20.06 -14.66
CA ALA A 502 -2.57 20.42 -13.28
C ALA A 502 -3.06 19.38 -12.26
N SER A 503 -2.84 18.09 -12.56
CA SER A 503 -3.37 16.97 -11.75
C SER A 503 -4.89 17.07 -11.50
N ALA A 504 -5.65 17.48 -12.53
CA ALA A 504 -7.07 17.81 -12.42
C ALA A 504 -7.38 18.86 -11.33
N TYR A 505 -6.49 19.84 -11.16
CA TYR A 505 -6.55 20.85 -10.10
C TYR A 505 -6.61 20.26 -8.68
N GLY A 506 -5.97 19.11 -8.47
CA GLY A 506 -5.98 18.40 -7.17
C GLY A 506 -7.22 17.54 -6.94
N SER A 507 -8.10 17.40 -7.94
CA SER A 507 -9.40 16.72 -7.83
C SER A 507 -9.35 15.19 -8.02
N GLY A 508 -8.16 14.58 -8.08
CA GLY A 508 -8.00 13.17 -8.44
C GLY A 508 -7.93 12.97 -9.96
N SER A 509 -6.76 13.23 -10.55
CA SER A 509 -6.54 13.08 -12.00
C SER A 509 -6.77 11.66 -12.50
N TYR A 510 -6.48 10.66 -11.68
CA TYR A 510 -6.69 9.26 -12.04
C TYR A 510 -8.17 8.91 -12.12
N GLU A 511 -8.96 9.29 -11.12
CA GLU A 511 -10.40 9.04 -11.05
C GLU A 511 -11.11 9.68 -12.25
N ILE A 512 -10.79 10.93 -12.54
CA ILE A 512 -11.33 11.66 -13.71
C ILE A 512 -10.92 10.98 -15.02
N ALA A 513 -9.64 10.66 -15.21
CA ALA A 513 -9.16 10.01 -16.42
C ALA A 513 -9.82 8.64 -16.62
N LYS A 514 -9.94 7.86 -15.55
CA LYS A 514 -10.54 6.53 -15.55
C LYS A 514 -12.01 6.62 -15.92
N THR A 515 -12.76 7.53 -15.31
CA THR A 515 -14.17 7.74 -15.66
C THR A 515 -14.33 8.17 -17.11
N LEU A 516 -13.56 9.13 -17.61
CA LEU A 516 -13.63 9.55 -19.02
C LEU A 516 -13.31 8.39 -19.98
N GLN A 517 -12.32 7.55 -19.64
CA GLN A 517 -11.99 6.34 -20.40
C GLN A 517 -13.11 5.28 -20.36
N GLU A 518 -13.68 4.99 -19.19
CA GLU A 518 -14.80 4.05 -19.03
C GLU A 518 -16.03 4.51 -19.82
N HIS A 519 -16.17 5.82 -20.02
CA HIS A 519 -17.18 6.44 -20.88
C HIS A 519 -16.65 6.75 -22.29
N HIS A 520 -15.60 6.05 -22.72
CA HIS A 520 -15.09 5.98 -24.09
C HIS A 520 -14.67 7.32 -24.68
N VAL A 521 -14.09 8.26 -23.91
CA VAL A 521 -13.44 9.45 -24.49
C VAL A 521 -12.39 9.05 -25.53
N ASP A 522 -12.29 9.76 -26.65
CA ASP A 522 -11.44 9.34 -27.76
C ASP A 522 -9.95 9.55 -27.46
N TYR A 523 -9.65 10.65 -26.78
CA TYR A 523 -8.30 11.05 -26.38
C TYR A 523 -8.35 11.73 -25.01
N LEU A 524 -7.26 11.66 -24.28
CA LEU A 524 -6.97 12.52 -23.15
C LEU A 524 -5.82 13.45 -23.50
N ALA A 525 -5.71 14.57 -22.80
CA ALA A 525 -4.56 15.44 -22.91
C ALA A 525 -4.11 15.88 -21.52
N VAL A 526 -2.79 15.98 -21.31
CA VAL A 526 -2.14 16.45 -20.08
C VAL A 526 -1.19 17.60 -20.36
N ALA A 527 -0.83 18.37 -19.34
CA ALA A 527 0.08 19.51 -19.54
C ALA A 527 1.52 19.05 -19.81
N VAL A 528 2.01 18.10 -19.01
CA VAL A 528 3.41 17.63 -19.03
C VAL A 528 3.50 16.11 -18.99
N ALA A 529 4.65 15.56 -19.37
CA ALA A 529 4.86 14.11 -19.49
C ALA A 529 4.65 13.36 -18.16
N ASP A 530 5.01 13.96 -17.02
CA ASP A 530 4.88 13.32 -15.70
C ASP A 530 3.41 13.08 -15.32
N GLU A 531 2.50 13.99 -15.67
CA GLU A 531 1.07 13.78 -15.48
C GLU A 531 0.57 12.58 -16.30
N GLY A 532 1.00 12.48 -17.56
CA GLY A 532 0.66 11.36 -18.44
C GLY A 532 1.24 10.04 -17.92
N TYR A 533 2.46 10.08 -17.38
CA TYR A 533 3.12 8.94 -16.75
C TYR A 533 2.33 8.42 -15.54
N GLU A 534 1.88 9.30 -14.66
CA GLU A 534 1.06 8.91 -13.50
C GLU A 534 -0.28 8.31 -13.93
N LEU A 535 -0.94 8.89 -14.95
CA LEU A 535 -2.15 8.29 -15.53
C LEU A 535 -1.89 6.91 -16.13
N ARG A 536 -0.77 6.72 -16.83
CA ARG A 536 -0.36 5.42 -17.38
C ARG A 536 -0.11 4.41 -16.27
N LYS A 537 0.59 4.79 -15.19
CA LYS A 537 0.76 3.95 -13.99
C LYS A 537 -0.57 3.56 -13.34
N GLY A 538 -1.56 4.44 -13.37
CA GLY A 538 -2.92 4.17 -12.90
C GLY A 538 -3.72 3.19 -13.79
N GLY A 539 -3.25 2.90 -15.01
CA GLY A 539 -3.93 1.99 -15.94
C GLY A 539 -4.81 2.69 -16.98
N ILE A 540 -4.59 3.98 -17.25
CA ILE A 540 -5.22 4.68 -18.37
C ILE A 540 -4.58 4.23 -19.69
N THR A 541 -5.39 3.77 -20.64
CA THR A 541 -4.98 3.19 -21.93
C THR A 541 -5.41 4.01 -23.14
N VAL A 542 -6.39 4.90 -23.01
CA VAL A 542 -6.77 5.86 -24.05
C VAL A 542 -5.54 6.69 -24.46
N PRO A 543 -5.36 7.06 -25.75
CA PRO A 543 -4.25 7.91 -26.17
C PRO A 543 -4.17 9.21 -25.35
N ILE A 544 -2.96 9.58 -24.92
CA ILE A 544 -2.72 10.77 -24.10
C ILE A 544 -1.81 11.72 -24.87
N MET A 545 -2.32 12.90 -25.19
CA MET A 545 -1.55 14.00 -25.75
C MET A 545 -0.82 14.78 -24.65
N VAL A 546 0.46 15.08 -24.83
CA VAL A 546 1.24 15.94 -23.93
C VAL A 546 1.42 17.30 -24.57
N MET A 547 0.79 18.33 -23.99
CA MET A 547 0.72 19.67 -24.59
C MET A 547 2.05 20.44 -24.52
N ASN A 548 2.88 20.18 -23.52
CA ASN A 548 4.18 20.85 -23.38
C ASN A 548 5.29 19.84 -23.07
N PRO A 549 5.78 19.10 -24.09
CA PRO A 549 6.85 18.14 -23.89
C PRO A 549 8.19 18.82 -23.68
N GLU A 550 8.90 18.42 -22.62
CA GLU A 550 10.26 18.90 -22.35
C GLU A 550 11.31 17.94 -22.92
N PHE A 551 12.48 18.45 -23.33
CA PHE A 551 13.56 17.63 -23.88
C PHE A 551 14.04 16.52 -22.93
N SER A 552 14.03 16.78 -21.63
CA SER A 552 14.34 15.82 -20.56
C SER A 552 13.34 14.66 -20.49
N SER A 553 12.11 14.89 -20.97
CA SER A 553 10.99 13.95 -20.84
C SER A 553 10.83 12.99 -22.00
N PHE A 554 11.62 13.10 -23.08
CA PHE A 554 11.45 12.25 -24.29
C PHE A 554 11.46 10.76 -23.98
N LYS A 555 12.36 10.30 -23.10
CA LYS A 555 12.40 8.90 -22.69
C LYS A 555 11.10 8.47 -22.00
N THR A 556 10.51 9.34 -21.18
CA THR A 556 9.20 9.11 -20.56
C THR A 556 8.10 9.03 -21.62
N LEU A 557 8.09 9.96 -22.60
CA LEU A 557 7.11 9.93 -23.68
C LEU A 557 7.12 8.59 -24.44
N PHE A 558 8.31 8.11 -24.78
CA PHE A 558 8.51 6.85 -25.47
C PHE A 558 8.11 5.65 -24.62
N ASN A 559 8.59 5.57 -23.38
CA ASN A 559 8.35 4.43 -22.51
C ASN A 559 6.87 4.25 -22.13
N TYR A 560 6.11 5.34 -22.11
CA TYR A 560 4.71 5.35 -21.66
C TYR A 560 3.71 5.65 -22.77
N ASN A 561 4.14 5.63 -24.05
CA ASN A 561 3.30 5.92 -25.22
C ASN A 561 2.44 7.19 -25.01
N LEU A 562 3.12 8.30 -24.71
CA LEU A 562 2.53 9.62 -24.57
C LEU A 562 2.83 10.43 -25.84
N GLU A 563 1.80 10.92 -26.53
CA GLU A 563 1.91 11.54 -27.85
C GLU A 563 2.20 13.05 -27.69
N PRO A 564 3.39 13.57 -28.04
CA PRO A 564 3.73 14.97 -27.81
C PRO A 564 3.09 15.92 -28.82
N GLU A 565 2.71 17.10 -28.32
CA GLU A 565 2.53 18.30 -29.13
C GLU A 565 3.88 18.79 -29.66
N VAL A 566 3.96 19.07 -30.96
CA VAL A 566 5.15 19.62 -31.61
C VAL A 566 4.79 20.97 -32.22
N TYR A 567 5.55 21.99 -31.82
CA TYR A 567 5.25 23.39 -32.12
C TYR A 567 6.46 24.18 -32.66
N SER A 568 7.60 23.52 -32.92
CA SER A 568 8.78 24.14 -33.53
C SER A 568 9.71 23.09 -34.16
N PHE A 569 10.53 23.51 -35.14
CA PHE A 569 11.55 22.65 -35.75
C PHE A 569 12.57 22.13 -34.72
N HIS A 570 13.00 23.00 -33.80
CA HIS A 570 13.98 22.61 -32.78
C HIS A 570 13.50 21.43 -31.91
N LEU A 571 12.23 21.45 -31.51
CA LEU A 571 11.60 20.36 -30.77
C LEU A 571 11.48 19.10 -31.63
N LEU A 572 11.00 19.25 -32.87
CA LEU A 572 10.81 18.16 -33.82
C LEU A 572 12.13 17.41 -34.11
N GLU A 573 13.18 18.14 -34.46
CA GLU A 573 14.51 17.61 -34.76
C GLU A 573 15.10 16.85 -33.56
N SER A 574 14.95 17.42 -32.37
CA SER A 574 15.45 16.82 -31.13
C SER A 574 14.69 15.54 -30.79
N LEU A 575 13.36 15.54 -30.99
CA LEU A 575 12.52 14.36 -30.77
C LEU A 575 12.87 13.24 -31.75
N ILE A 576 13.03 13.55 -33.04
CA ILE A 576 13.44 12.58 -34.08
C ILE A 576 14.81 11.99 -33.74
N LYS A 577 15.78 12.84 -33.35
CA LYS A 577 17.12 12.37 -32.95
C LYS A 577 17.06 11.42 -31.75
N ALA A 578 16.23 11.74 -30.75
CA ALA A 578 16.04 10.90 -29.58
C ALA A 578 15.34 9.57 -29.94
N ALA A 579 14.28 9.62 -30.75
CA ALA A 579 13.57 8.43 -31.22
C ALA A 579 14.48 7.49 -32.02
N LYS A 580 15.29 8.03 -32.95
CA LYS A 580 16.27 7.25 -33.71
C LYS A 580 17.33 6.59 -32.83
N LYS A 581 17.78 7.28 -31.78
CA LYS A 581 18.75 6.73 -30.82
C LYS A 581 18.19 5.52 -30.06
N GLU A 582 16.89 5.53 -29.76
CA GLU A 582 16.18 4.45 -29.09
C GLU A 582 15.58 3.41 -30.07
N GLY A 583 15.84 3.55 -31.38
CA GLY A 583 15.33 2.63 -32.41
C GLY A 583 13.83 2.72 -32.67
N ILE A 584 13.19 3.83 -32.30
CA ILE A 584 11.76 4.06 -32.45
C ILE A 584 11.45 4.57 -33.86
N THR A 585 10.41 4.01 -34.46
CA THR A 585 9.86 4.44 -35.76
C THR A 585 8.37 4.73 -35.64
N ASN A 586 7.87 5.63 -36.49
CA ASN A 586 6.46 6.02 -36.54
C ASN A 586 5.85 6.45 -35.20
N PHE A 587 6.63 7.14 -34.34
CA PHE A 587 6.13 7.63 -33.07
C PHE A 587 5.07 8.73 -33.30
N PRO A 588 3.85 8.59 -32.74
CA PRO A 588 2.77 9.54 -32.99
C PRO A 588 3.07 10.93 -32.41
N ILE A 589 2.84 11.98 -33.20
CA ILE A 589 2.97 13.38 -32.77
C ILE A 589 1.73 14.20 -33.17
N HIS A 590 1.52 15.31 -32.48
CA HIS A 590 0.45 16.27 -32.79
C HIS A 590 1.04 17.62 -33.18
N VAL A 591 0.79 18.07 -34.40
CA VAL A 591 1.34 19.33 -34.90
C VAL A 591 0.44 20.48 -34.48
N LYS A 592 1.03 21.52 -33.87
CA LYS A 592 0.31 22.73 -33.51
C LYS A 592 0.68 23.89 -34.41
N ILE A 593 -0.35 24.52 -34.97
CA ILE A 593 -0.24 25.73 -35.78
C ILE A 593 -0.69 26.92 -34.93
N ASP A 594 0.08 28.01 -34.95
CA ASP A 594 -0.33 29.26 -34.32
C ASP A 594 -1.16 30.10 -35.30
N THR A 595 -2.48 30.10 -35.09
CA THR A 595 -3.42 30.88 -35.92
C THR A 595 -3.75 32.24 -35.32
N GLY A 596 -3.07 32.65 -34.25
CA GLY A 596 -3.27 33.97 -33.63
C GLY A 596 -3.21 34.01 -32.10
N MET A 597 -3.09 32.86 -31.41
CA MET A 597 -2.93 32.84 -29.95
C MET A 597 -1.55 33.34 -29.53
N ARG A 598 -0.55 33.32 -30.42
CA ARG A 598 0.83 33.77 -30.16
C ARG A 598 1.47 33.05 -28.98
N ARG A 599 1.07 31.79 -28.77
CA ARG A 599 1.50 30.96 -27.64
C ARG A 599 1.82 29.55 -28.10
N LEU A 600 3.06 29.39 -28.58
CA LEU A 600 3.63 28.16 -29.14
C LEU A 600 2.85 27.65 -30.36
N GLY A 601 3.56 27.33 -31.43
CA GLY A 601 2.98 26.77 -32.64
C GLY A 601 3.87 27.16 -33.82
N PHE A 602 3.84 26.35 -34.86
CA PHE A 602 4.43 26.74 -36.13
C PHE A 602 3.63 27.89 -36.73
N ASP A 603 4.33 28.83 -37.34
CA ASP A 603 3.68 29.84 -38.17
C ASP A 603 3.12 29.16 -39.43
N PRO A 604 1.92 29.54 -39.91
CA PRO A 604 1.36 29.02 -41.17
C PRO A 604 2.34 29.03 -42.35
N SER A 605 3.22 30.02 -42.42
CA SER A 605 4.23 30.11 -43.48
C SER A 605 5.29 29.00 -43.44
N GLU A 606 5.44 28.30 -42.31
CA GLU A 606 6.39 27.21 -42.11
C GLU A 606 5.84 25.84 -42.54
N MET A 607 4.54 25.72 -42.85
CA MET A 607 3.89 24.45 -43.17
C MET A 607 4.51 23.70 -44.36
N PRO A 608 4.83 24.34 -45.50
CA PRO A 608 5.45 23.64 -46.63
C PRO A 608 6.78 22.97 -46.24
N GLN A 609 7.61 23.67 -45.47
CA GLN A 609 8.89 23.16 -44.99
C GLN A 609 8.70 22.03 -43.98
N LEU A 610 7.71 22.14 -43.08
CA LEU A 610 7.39 21.10 -42.11
C LEU A 610 6.94 19.80 -42.79
N VAL A 611 6.08 19.90 -43.83
CA VAL A 611 5.62 18.75 -44.61
C VAL A 611 6.78 18.03 -45.30
N GLU A 612 7.64 18.79 -45.99
CA GLU A 612 8.84 18.23 -46.63
C GLU A 612 9.73 17.52 -45.60
N TYR A 613 9.97 18.17 -44.46
CA TYR A 613 10.80 17.60 -43.40
C TYR A 613 10.22 16.29 -42.84
N LEU A 614 8.92 16.25 -42.55
CA LEU A 614 8.24 15.07 -42.03
C LEU A 614 8.24 13.90 -43.02
N GLN A 615 8.26 14.15 -44.34
CA GLN A 615 8.33 13.12 -45.38
C GLN A 615 9.74 12.50 -45.52
N THR A 616 10.79 13.20 -45.08
CA THR A 616 12.19 12.74 -45.22
C THR A 616 12.71 11.91 -44.05
N GLN A 617 11.86 11.60 -43.09
CA GLN A 617 12.18 10.87 -41.86
C GLN A 617 11.11 9.81 -41.56
N ASP A 618 11.46 8.80 -40.77
CA ASP A 618 10.62 7.64 -40.42
C ASP A 618 10.44 7.47 -38.89
N ALA A 619 11.00 8.37 -38.09
CA ALA A 619 11.01 8.28 -36.64
C ALA A 619 9.67 8.70 -36.02
N VAL A 620 9.00 9.71 -36.58
CA VAL A 620 7.74 10.26 -36.09
C VAL A 620 6.67 10.29 -37.18
N ILE A 621 5.39 10.23 -36.79
CA ILE A 621 4.25 10.32 -37.70
C ILE A 621 3.19 11.30 -37.15
N PRO A 622 2.75 12.31 -37.92
CA PRO A 622 1.66 13.18 -37.50
C PRO A 622 0.34 12.42 -37.36
N ARG A 623 -0.28 12.49 -36.18
CA ARG A 623 -1.61 11.94 -35.88
C ARG A 623 -2.72 12.97 -36.02
N SER A 624 -2.44 14.22 -35.67
CA SER A 624 -3.36 15.33 -35.87
C SER A 624 -2.61 16.64 -36.08
N VAL A 625 -3.34 17.60 -36.62
CA VAL A 625 -2.95 19.01 -36.69
C VAL A 625 -4.02 19.81 -35.98
N PHE A 626 -3.65 20.79 -35.17
CA PHE A 626 -4.62 21.60 -34.44
C PHE A 626 -4.12 23.02 -34.16
N SER A 627 -5.02 23.89 -33.71
CA SER A 627 -4.71 25.23 -33.23
C SER A 627 -5.55 25.56 -32.00
N HIS A 628 -5.11 26.56 -31.23
CA HIS A 628 -5.87 27.09 -30.10
C HIS A 628 -6.64 28.35 -30.49
N LEU A 629 -7.90 28.42 -30.09
CA LEU A 629 -8.70 29.63 -30.21
C LEU A 629 -8.36 30.61 -29.08
N VAL A 630 -8.35 31.91 -29.41
CA VAL A 630 -8.07 32.99 -28.44
C VAL A 630 -9.21 33.17 -27.43
N GLY A 631 -10.46 32.99 -27.87
CA GLY A 631 -11.63 33.04 -26.99
C GLY A 631 -12.71 32.09 -27.50
N SER A 632 -12.89 30.97 -26.81
CA SER A 632 -13.91 29.96 -27.16
C SER A 632 -15.20 30.10 -26.35
N ASP A 633 -15.20 30.97 -25.33
CA ASP A 633 -16.25 31.14 -24.33
C ASP A 633 -16.92 32.53 -24.38
N SER A 634 -16.59 33.35 -25.37
CA SER A 634 -17.10 34.72 -25.50
C SER A 634 -17.40 35.09 -26.94
N ALA A 635 -18.66 35.46 -27.19
CA ALA A 635 -19.14 35.93 -28.49
C ALA A 635 -18.43 37.19 -29.00
N ALA A 636 -17.75 37.94 -28.11
CA ALA A 636 -16.95 39.10 -28.51
C ALA A 636 -15.76 38.73 -29.40
N PHE A 637 -15.35 37.46 -29.42
CA PHE A 637 -14.24 36.97 -30.24
C PHE A 637 -14.68 36.23 -31.50
N ASP A 638 -15.98 36.10 -31.81
CA ASP A 638 -16.47 35.29 -32.94
C ASP A 638 -15.83 35.69 -34.29
N ASP A 639 -15.75 36.99 -34.58
CA ASP A 639 -15.10 37.50 -35.79
C ASP A 639 -13.62 37.09 -35.87
N PHE A 640 -12.93 37.04 -34.74
CA PHE A 640 -11.52 36.63 -34.68
C PHE A 640 -11.39 35.11 -34.79
N THR A 641 -12.26 34.35 -34.12
CA THR A 641 -12.34 32.89 -34.22
C THR A 641 -12.55 32.44 -35.67
N HIS A 642 -13.42 33.10 -36.43
CA HIS A 642 -13.60 32.81 -37.86
C HIS A 642 -12.34 33.08 -38.69
N LYS A 643 -11.55 34.12 -38.35
CA LYS A 643 -10.25 34.37 -38.98
C LYS A 643 -9.24 33.27 -38.64
N GLN A 644 -9.20 32.81 -37.39
CA GLN A 644 -8.33 31.70 -36.98
C GLN A 644 -8.66 30.41 -37.75
N ILE A 645 -9.96 30.10 -37.90
CA ILE A 645 -10.41 28.93 -38.66
C ILE A 645 -10.05 29.04 -40.14
N THR A 646 -10.21 30.23 -40.74
CA THR A 646 -9.85 30.46 -42.14
C THR A 646 -8.35 30.23 -42.35
N LEU A 647 -7.52 30.85 -41.51
CA LEU A 647 -6.07 30.68 -41.55
C LEU A 647 -5.65 29.23 -41.33
N PHE A 648 -6.28 28.51 -40.40
CA PHE A 648 -6.03 27.09 -40.16
C PHE A 648 -6.30 26.22 -41.40
N ASN A 649 -7.39 26.49 -42.13
CA ASN A 649 -7.75 25.72 -43.33
C ASN A 649 -6.86 26.02 -44.54
N GLU A 650 -6.26 27.22 -44.57
CA GLU A 650 -5.29 27.63 -45.61
C GLU A 650 -3.88 27.09 -45.36
N SER A 651 -3.56 26.77 -44.10
CA SER A 651 -2.27 26.21 -43.64
C SER A 651 -2.19 24.71 -43.92
#